data_AF-A0A524C6P4-F1
#
_entry.id   AF-A0A524C6P4-F1
#
_cell.length_a   1.000
_cell.length_b   1.000
_cell.length_c   1.000
_cell.angle_alpha   90.00
_cell.angle_beta   90.00
_cell.angle_gamma   90.00
#
_symmetry.space_group_name_H-M   'P 1'
#
loop_
_entity.id
_entity.type
_entity.pdbx_description
1 polymer ?
#
loop_
_entity_poly.entity_id
_entity_poly.type
_entity_poly.pdbx_seq_one_letter_code
_entity_poly.pdbx_strand_id
1 'polypeptide(L)'
;MDSHGWRRELDRFAELKGILTSVNPTMEEQANRQVRHLYDIFANLSKLENDLATAGFLKKRGVKAEVEKTANELEDDFMRATRDFAEHFRKEHKDVLAIIPKIQEIKPKETKAIASINFPGIGAGDLQDFTKLHDFAKAFSKQYLVIYEDFAREVKGTLDENKATVDTYERHITIDRSEVSTTVAAEEVTGMSLKDLTILNDKLMKDREYLDGRKDEVSRMLGNSLVSDTESLQASVETASRLGLDLPMEFTQQLRLIARDGSKAQNLTALVSLENQLHSAKEKMANALRDKIINIKHDVTQRIVDGGIPTTSDVIPTPPEVSVEGEGIAGLLSSYQRMVEWEGQVKIALREQVFELLDDVEKAAERPDDAGIKDVAKVKKFIAESKKDLKAAEVNEMVQMYLRAKGMDDDHRRNIKDTIRSYITRFNELATSADRVLDHAQLSKKAPKEEEMEGGVVYLLESLNTLRGAVESGVATFREACQQEIDAIVQDLQTIKPAYAEIFMPIIVSLDESSARIQKMDDFSEIKSEMRSIKESILAKAKDSLENLRYRLGVKIRLAAAKLMGAGVEIPPEVQEAISELNSVGVAAENVFSLPAIARKMVEIYEKKISANVIAQLKVEVDSLVTSLEKAKSIGVKVEKELKMLHNLQKEPPTELEDAADAFDKLENLTTSKKVHKKIRDRVDEAHGQIKDAVQLFEDQGMSEFVERLKLLLEEVPIKLQTDTPHVNEALDVCLTLASIQEEMLDVIKNIADKSAEDHEEQLKKKSQYFSTIERVIENHSDDFSKIVFDVKKMNKLEADLKESESLPKAISCFHELEDMRGKWLEKAVSMDDWHKSLRMYMTGFSPTSRADERDKFIDDKIRQIKETYSREDISSYLTWAIRELAQTMIETRGKA
;
A
#
# COMPACT_ATOMS: atom_id res chain seq x y z
N MET A 1 -47.39 37.37 -131.07
CA MET A 1 -46.04 36.79 -130.91
C MET A 1 -46.20 35.27 -130.78
N ASP A 2 -45.24 34.43 -131.19
CA ASP A 2 -45.29 32.99 -130.94
C ASP A 2 -44.81 32.65 -129.52
N SER A 3 -45.04 31.42 -129.03
CA SER A 3 -44.62 30.99 -127.69
C SER A 3 -43.11 31.12 -127.44
N HIS A 4 -42.27 30.94 -128.47
CA HIS A 4 -40.83 31.16 -128.35
C HIS A 4 -40.46 32.62 -128.08
N GLY A 5 -41.14 33.58 -128.72
CA GLY A 5 -40.98 35.00 -128.44
C GLY A 5 -41.40 35.37 -127.01
N TRP A 6 -42.57 34.89 -126.56
CA TRP A 6 -43.06 35.15 -125.21
C TRP A 6 -42.16 34.58 -124.11
N ARG A 7 -41.60 33.38 -124.31
CA ARG A 7 -40.66 32.79 -123.34
C ARG A 7 -39.45 33.70 -123.10
N ARG A 8 -38.86 34.22 -124.17
CA ARG A 8 -37.69 35.11 -124.10
C ARG A 8 -37.99 36.39 -123.31
N GLU A 9 -39.16 36.98 -123.51
CA GLU A 9 -39.54 38.22 -122.84
C GLU A 9 -39.92 37.98 -121.37
N LEU A 10 -40.50 36.84 -121.03
CA LEU A 10 -40.71 36.45 -119.63
C LEU A 10 -39.42 36.14 -118.88
N ASP A 11 -38.43 35.52 -119.53
CA ASP A 11 -37.10 35.31 -118.95
C ASP A 11 -36.43 36.68 -118.67
N ARG A 12 -36.52 37.64 -119.60
CA ARG A 12 -36.08 39.03 -119.38
C ARG A 12 -36.86 39.75 -118.28
N PHE A 13 -38.16 39.49 -118.16
CA PHE A 13 -38.99 40.09 -117.12
C PHE A 13 -38.62 39.52 -115.73
N ALA A 14 -38.25 38.24 -115.66
CA ALA A 14 -37.69 37.63 -114.45
C ALA A 14 -36.33 38.23 -114.07
N GLU A 15 -35.47 38.55 -115.05
CA GLU A 15 -34.25 39.33 -114.81
C GLU A 15 -34.59 40.72 -114.23
N LEU A 16 -35.59 41.42 -114.80
CA LEU A 16 -36.03 42.72 -114.30
C LEU A 16 -36.55 42.64 -112.85
N LYS A 17 -37.25 41.56 -112.49
CA LYS A 17 -37.64 41.26 -111.10
C LYS A 17 -36.41 41.11 -110.20
N GLY A 18 -35.39 40.37 -110.64
CA GLY A 18 -34.14 40.22 -109.88
C GLY A 18 -33.46 41.57 -109.62
N ILE A 19 -33.45 42.44 -110.62
CA ILE A 19 -32.92 43.81 -110.49
C ILE A 19 -33.74 44.62 -109.48
N LEU A 20 -35.08 44.57 -109.56
CA LEU A 20 -35.95 45.30 -108.63
C LEU A 20 -35.72 44.86 -107.18
N THR A 21 -35.60 43.56 -106.93
CA THR A 21 -35.35 43.02 -105.58
C THR A 21 -33.97 43.37 -105.04
N SER A 22 -32.97 43.54 -105.91
CA SER A 22 -31.64 43.99 -105.47
C SER A 22 -31.63 45.45 -105.02
N VAL A 23 -32.45 46.30 -105.66
CA VAL A 23 -32.57 47.72 -105.31
C VAL A 23 -33.48 47.91 -104.11
N ASN A 24 -34.56 47.13 -104.02
CA ASN A 24 -35.48 47.15 -102.90
C ASN A 24 -35.87 45.72 -102.49
N PRO A 25 -35.19 45.13 -101.48
CA PRO A 25 -35.47 43.78 -100.99
C PRO A 25 -36.92 43.58 -100.50
N THR A 26 -37.59 44.63 -100.03
CA THR A 26 -38.96 44.51 -99.50
C THR A 26 -40.00 44.15 -100.57
N MET A 27 -39.66 44.32 -101.85
CA MET A 27 -40.54 44.04 -102.99
C MET A 27 -40.50 42.58 -103.48
N GLU A 28 -39.66 41.73 -102.88
CA GLU A 28 -39.41 40.37 -103.36
C GLU A 28 -40.67 39.51 -103.46
N GLU A 29 -41.53 39.54 -102.44
CA GLU A 29 -42.72 38.71 -102.42
C GLU A 29 -43.75 39.14 -103.48
N GLN A 30 -43.98 40.45 -103.62
CA GLN A 30 -44.91 41.01 -104.62
C GLN A 30 -44.43 40.76 -106.04
N ALA A 31 -43.15 41.03 -106.32
CA ALA A 31 -42.56 40.84 -107.64
C ALA A 31 -42.54 39.35 -108.06
N ASN A 32 -42.26 38.43 -107.13
CA ASN A 32 -42.34 36.99 -107.38
C ASN A 32 -43.76 36.53 -107.78
N ARG A 33 -44.80 37.06 -107.13
CA ARG A 33 -46.20 36.71 -107.45
C ARG A 33 -46.58 37.14 -108.87
N GLN A 34 -46.18 38.35 -109.29
CA GLN A 34 -46.48 38.87 -110.63
C GLN A 34 -45.76 38.07 -111.74
N VAL A 35 -44.47 37.79 -111.57
CA VAL A 35 -43.70 36.98 -112.53
C VAL A 35 -44.29 35.58 -112.66
N ARG A 36 -44.64 34.93 -111.54
CA ARG A 36 -45.23 33.59 -111.53
C ARG A 36 -46.58 33.57 -112.27
N HIS A 37 -47.41 34.58 -112.04
CA HIS A 37 -48.70 34.70 -112.72
C HIS A 37 -48.55 34.73 -114.25
N LEU A 38 -47.58 35.50 -114.77
CA LEU A 38 -47.29 35.54 -116.20
C LEU A 38 -46.81 34.20 -116.75
N TYR A 39 -45.96 33.47 -116.01
CA TYR A 39 -45.53 32.13 -116.39
C TYR A 39 -46.69 31.11 -116.39
N ASP A 40 -47.65 31.24 -115.46
CA ASP A 40 -48.83 30.37 -115.41
C ASP A 40 -49.73 30.61 -116.63
N ILE A 41 -49.94 31.87 -117.04
CA ILE A 41 -50.68 32.22 -118.27
C ILE A 41 -49.93 31.71 -119.51
N PHE A 42 -48.61 31.86 -119.56
CA PHE A 42 -47.78 31.37 -120.66
C PHE A 42 -47.78 29.83 -120.78
N ALA A 43 -47.80 29.11 -119.65
CA ALA A 43 -47.93 27.66 -119.65
C ALA A 43 -49.29 27.22 -120.24
N ASN A 44 -50.36 27.94 -119.91
CA ASN A 44 -51.67 27.73 -120.52
C ASN A 44 -51.66 28.03 -122.02
N LEU A 45 -51.04 29.14 -122.44
CA LEU A 45 -50.90 29.48 -123.85
C LEU A 45 -50.16 28.39 -124.64
N SER A 46 -49.02 27.92 -124.12
CA SER A 46 -48.21 26.87 -124.74
C SER A 46 -48.96 25.54 -124.86
N LYS A 47 -49.81 25.23 -123.86
CA LYS A 47 -50.69 24.06 -123.92
C LYS A 47 -51.75 24.21 -125.01
N LEU A 48 -52.41 25.37 -125.10
CA LEU A 48 -53.42 25.66 -126.11
C LEU A 48 -52.84 25.69 -127.54
N GLU A 49 -51.61 26.17 -127.73
CA GLU A 49 -50.91 26.11 -129.02
C GLU A 49 -50.62 24.67 -129.46
N ASN A 50 -50.19 23.81 -128.53
CA ASN A 50 -50.01 22.37 -128.78
C ASN A 50 -51.34 21.67 -129.10
N ASP A 51 -52.41 22.02 -128.38
CA ASP A 51 -53.77 21.52 -128.65
C ASP A 51 -54.27 21.99 -130.03
N LEU A 52 -53.93 23.23 -130.45
CA LEU A 52 -54.25 23.75 -131.79
C LEU A 52 -53.51 22.98 -132.89
N ALA A 53 -52.25 22.65 -132.65
CA ALA A 53 -51.42 21.89 -133.59
C ALA A 53 -51.97 20.46 -133.81
N THR A 54 -52.57 19.87 -132.77
CA THR A 54 -53.05 18.47 -132.75
C THR A 54 -54.56 18.32 -133.01
N ALA A 55 -55.35 19.40 -133.01
CA ALA A 55 -56.81 19.35 -133.18
C ALA A 55 -57.28 19.07 -134.63
N GLY A 56 -58.37 18.30 -134.78
CA GLY A 56 -59.05 18.07 -136.07
C GLY A 56 -59.77 19.32 -136.64
N PHE A 57 -60.08 19.31 -137.94
CA PHE A 57 -60.52 20.50 -138.71
C PHE A 57 -61.70 21.27 -138.07
N LEU A 58 -62.67 20.58 -137.47
CA LEU A 58 -63.83 21.20 -136.81
C LEU A 58 -63.51 21.83 -135.43
N LYS A 59 -62.49 21.34 -134.70
CA LYS A 59 -62.08 21.87 -133.39
C LYS A 59 -61.06 23.00 -133.48
N LYS A 60 -60.32 23.11 -134.59
CA LYS A 60 -59.27 24.12 -134.80
C LYS A 60 -59.76 25.57 -134.64
N ARG A 61 -61.00 25.89 -135.05
CA ARG A 61 -61.51 27.27 -134.97
C ARG A 61 -61.77 27.74 -133.53
N GLY A 62 -62.25 26.84 -132.65
CA GLY A 62 -62.49 27.13 -131.23
C GLY A 62 -61.18 27.28 -130.46
N VAL A 63 -60.26 26.33 -130.63
CA VAL A 63 -58.94 26.37 -129.98
C VAL A 63 -58.13 27.57 -130.48
N LYS A 64 -58.25 27.96 -131.76
CA LYS A 64 -57.57 29.17 -132.27
C LYS A 64 -58.05 30.44 -131.59
N ALA A 65 -59.36 30.57 -131.34
CA ALA A 65 -59.92 31.70 -130.61
C ALA A 65 -59.47 31.72 -129.13
N GLU A 66 -59.33 30.56 -128.50
CA GLU A 66 -58.77 30.44 -127.14
C GLU A 66 -57.28 30.79 -127.10
N VAL A 67 -56.47 30.33 -128.07
CA VAL A 67 -55.06 30.73 -128.21
C VAL A 67 -54.93 32.25 -128.39
N GLU A 68 -55.72 32.85 -129.28
CA GLU A 68 -55.73 34.31 -129.47
C GLU A 68 -56.16 35.04 -128.19
N LYS A 69 -57.13 34.51 -127.44
CA LYS A 69 -57.59 35.09 -126.16
C LYS A 69 -56.49 35.02 -125.09
N THR A 70 -55.87 33.86 -124.86
CA THR A 70 -54.82 33.71 -123.86
C THR A 70 -53.54 34.45 -124.25
N ALA A 71 -53.25 34.58 -125.55
CA ALA A 71 -52.14 35.41 -126.01
C ALA A 71 -52.37 36.90 -125.70
N ASN A 72 -53.60 37.40 -125.91
CA ASN A 72 -53.96 38.77 -125.55
C ASN A 72 -53.98 38.98 -124.03
N GLU A 73 -54.43 37.98 -123.25
CA GLU A 73 -54.40 38.02 -121.78
C GLU A 73 -52.96 38.09 -121.25
N LEU A 74 -52.05 37.27 -121.80
CA LEU A 74 -50.63 37.33 -121.48
C LEU A 74 -50.03 38.70 -121.83
N GLU A 75 -50.40 39.27 -122.97
CA GLU A 75 -49.95 40.59 -123.39
C GLU A 75 -50.44 41.69 -122.45
N ASP A 76 -51.73 41.69 -122.11
CA ASP A 76 -52.34 42.67 -121.21
C ASP A 76 -51.74 42.63 -119.79
N ASP A 77 -51.53 41.43 -119.25
CA ASP A 77 -50.92 41.26 -117.93
C ASP A 77 -49.42 41.56 -117.94
N PHE A 78 -48.72 41.26 -119.03
CA PHE A 78 -47.32 41.66 -119.20
C PHE A 78 -47.21 43.20 -119.25
N MET A 79 -48.11 43.86 -119.99
CA MET A 79 -48.18 45.33 -120.04
C MET A 79 -48.53 45.94 -118.67
N ARG A 80 -49.39 45.29 -117.88
CA ARG A 80 -49.69 45.71 -116.50
C ARG A 80 -48.48 45.54 -115.58
N ALA A 81 -47.85 44.38 -115.58
CA ALA A 81 -46.69 44.11 -114.73
C ALA A 81 -45.49 45.03 -115.06
N THR A 82 -45.29 45.34 -116.35
CA THR A 82 -44.28 46.31 -116.80
C THR A 82 -44.55 47.70 -116.23
N ARG A 83 -45.81 48.15 -116.19
CA ARG A 83 -46.19 49.44 -115.60
C ARG A 83 -46.01 49.46 -114.08
N ASP A 84 -46.37 48.39 -113.39
CA ASP A 84 -46.18 48.29 -111.94
C ASP A 84 -44.69 48.37 -111.57
N PHE A 85 -43.84 47.59 -112.26
CA PHE A 85 -42.39 47.63 -112.04
C PHE A 85 -41.80 49.00 -112.39
N ALA A 86 -42.32 49.65 -113.44
CA ALA A 86 -41.94 51.01 -113.78
C ALA A 86 -42.23 52.00 -112.66
N GLU A 87 -43.40 51.92 -112.02
CA GLU A 87 -43.75 52.80 -110.89
C GLU A 87 -42.82 52.58 -109.69
N HIS A 88 -42.48 51.33 -109.38
CA HIS A 88 -41.54 51.02 -108.31
C HIS A 88 -40.15 51.57 -108.59
N PHE A 89 -39.60 51.32 -109.79
CA PHE A 89 -38.31 51.90 -110.17
C PHE A 89 -38.34 53.42 -110.23
N ARG A 90 -39.46 54.03 -110.66
CA ARG A 90 -39.62 55.49 -110.67
C ARG A 90 -39.58 56.06 -109.26
N LYS A 91 -40.23 55.40 -108.30
CA LYS A 91 -40.22 55.80 -106.90
C LYS A 91 -38.82 55.71 -106.30
N GLU A 92 -38.14 54.57 -106.46
CA GLU A 92 -36.76 54.40 -105.98
C GLU A 92 -35.81 55.40 -106.63
N HIS A 93 -35.93 55.60 -107.95
CA HIS A 93 -35.13 56.60 -108.66
C HIS A 93 -35.36 58.02 -108.10
N LYS A 94 -36.62 58.40 -107.87
CA LYS A 94 -36.96 59.71 -107.28
C LYS A 94 -36.41 59.85 -105.85
N ASP A 95 -36.51 58.82 -105.03
CA ASP A 95 -36.02 58.82 -103.66
C ASP A 95 -34.49 58.94 -103.63
N VAL A 96 -33.78 58.24 -104.53
CA VAL A 96 -32.34 58.38 -104.71
C VAL A 96 -31.96 59.78 -105.18
N LEU A 97 -32.65 60.32 -106.20
CA LEU A 97 -32.42 61.69 -106.66
C LEU A 97 -32.59 62.74 -105.55
N ALA A 98 -33.51 62.52 -104.61
CA ALA A 98 -33.73 63.43 -103.49
C ALA A 98 -32.57 63.43 -102.48
N ILE A 99 -31.86 62.30 -102.32
CA ILE A 99 -30.72 62.16 -101.40
C ILE A 99 -29.35 62.34 -102.08
N ILE A 100 -29.31 62.51 -103.41
CA ILE A 100 -28.09 62.80 -104.17
C ILE A 100 -27.19 63.87 -103.53
N PRO A 101 -27.69 65.03 -103.07
CA PRO A 101 -26.83 66.05 -102.49
C PRO A 101 -26.02 65.56 -101.29
N LYS A 102 -26.60 64.67 -100.47
CA LYS A 102 -25.93 64.08 -99.30
C LYS A 102 -24.92 63.01 -99.68
N ILE A 103 -25.28 62.15 -100.63
CA ILE A 103 -24.38 61.08 -101.13
C ILE A 103 -23.21 61.68 -101.92
N GLN A 104 -23.42 62.82 -102.58
CA GLN A 104 -22.41 63.51 -103.37
C GLN A 104 -21.21 63.97 -102.53
N GLU A 105 -21.40 64.28 -101.25
CA GLU A 105 -20.32 64.62 -100.32
C GLU A 105 -19.35 63.45 -100.09
N ILE A 106 -19.85 62.22 -100.20
CA ILE A 106 -19.10 60.99 -99.92
C ILE A 106 -18.52 60.41 -101.21
N LYS A 107 -19.31 60.37 -102.30
CA LYS A 107 -18.91 59.77 -103.59
C LYS A 107 -19.38 60.58 -104.81
N PRO A 108 -18.60 61.57 -105.26
CA PRO A 108 -19.03 62.49 -106.31
C PRO A 108 -19.03 61.91 -107.73
N LYS A 109 -18.31 60.81 -108.00
CA LYS A 109 -18.21 60.22 -109.35
C LYS A 109 -19.41 59.33 -109.67
N GLU A 110 -19.75 58.44 -108.74
CA GLU A 110 -20.85 57.47 -108.83
C GLU A 110 -22.20 58.19 -108.71
N THR A 111 -22.28 59.21 -107.85
CA THR A 111 -23.48 60.05 -107.72
C THR A 111 -23.79 60.83 -109.01
N LYS A 112 -22.77 61.36 -109.71
CA LYS A 112 -22.96 61.99 -111.03
C LYS A 112 -23.44 61.00 -112.08
N ALA A 113 -22.97 59.75 -112.01
CA ALA A 113 -23.41 58.70 -112.93
C ALA A 113 -24.89 58.38 -112.70
N ILE A 114 -25.36 58.20 -111.46
CA ILE A 114 -26.79 58.00 -111.17
C ILE A 114 -27.62 59.22 -111.57
N ALA A 115 -27.17 60.43 -111.24
CA ALA A 115 -27.89 61.67 -111.59
C ALA A 115 -28.14 61.83 -113.10
N SER A 116 -27.26 61.25 -113.93
CA SER A 116 -27.37 61.32 -115.39
C SER A 116 -28.34 60.30 -116.00
N ILE A 117 -28.79 59.33 -115.21
CA ILE A 117 -29.76 58.32 -115.66
C ILE A 117 -31.15 58.94 -115.60
N ASN A 118 -31.83 59.04 -116.75
CA ASN A 118 -33.19 59.55 -116.81
C ASN A 118 -34.18 58.39 -116.87
N PHE A 119 -35.26 58.49 -116.08
CA PHE A 119 -36.32 57.50 -116.12
C PHE A 119 -37.04 57.53 -117.48
N PRO A 120 -37.19 56.40 -118.19
CA PRO A 120 -37.80 56.38 -119.51
C PRO A 120 -39.31 56.69 -119.45
N GLY A 121 -39.83 57.32 -120.50
CA GLY A 121 -41.28 57.47 -120.69
C GLY A 121 -41.90 56.11 -121.01
N ILE A 122 -42.70 55.58 -120.10
CA ILE A 122 -43.41 54.30 -120.23
C ILE A 122 -44.88 54.63 -120.46
N GLY A 123 -45.38 54.29 -121.64
CA GLY A 123 -46.73 54.56 -122.11
C GLY A 123 -47.69 53.42 -121.74
N ALA A 124 -48.00 52.58 -122.73
CA ALA A 124 -48.96 51.48 -122.56
C ALA A 124 -48.35 50.27 -121.83
N GLY A 125 -47.02 50.17 -121.73
CA GLY A 125 -46.32 49.02 -121.16
C GLY A 125 -45.99 47.95 -122.20
N ASP A 126 -46.01 48.30 -123.48
CA ASP A 126 -45.68 47.39 -124.58
C ASP A 126 -44.21 46.91 -124.55
N LEU A 127 -43.84 46.04 -125.47
CA LEU A 127 -42.49 45.46 -125.54
C LEU A 127 -41.37 46.52 -125.71
N GLN A 128 -41.67 47.65 -126.35
CA GLN A 128 -40.70 48.73 -126.48
C GLN A 128 -40.51 49.45 -125.14
N ASP A 129 -41.60 49.69 -124.42
CA ASP A 129 -41.58 50.24 -123.08
C ASP A 129 -40.87 49.31 -122.09
N PHE A 130 -41.09 48.00 -122.17
CA PHE A 130 -40.38 46.99 -121.38
C PHE A 130 -38.87 47.02 -121.64
N THR A 131 -38.45 47.07 -122.91
CA THR A 131 -37.02 47.13 -123.27
C THR A 131 -36.36 48.39 -122.68
N LYS A 132 -37.02 49.55 -122.80
CA LYS A 132 -36.54 50.80 -122.19
C LYS A 132 -36.44 50.71 -120.67
N LEU A 133 -37.45 50.15 -120.00
CA LEU A 133 -37.46 49.96 -118.55
C LEU A 133 -36.33 49.05 -118.09
N HIS A 134 -36.12 47.95 -118.81
CA HIS A 134 -35.10 46.98 -118.49
C HIS A 134 -33.68 47.54 -118.65
N ASP A 135 -33.41 48.32 -119.70
CA ASP A 135 -32.12 48.99 -119.88
C ASP A 135 -31.88 50.07 -118.81
N PHE A 136 -32.92 50.84 -118.47
CA PHE A 136 -32.87 51.78 -117.34
C PHE A 136 -32.55 51.05 -116.04
N ALA A 137 -33.28 49.96 -115.73
CA ALA A 137 -33.12 49.23 -114.48
C ALA A 137 -31.72 48.62 -114.35
N LYS A 138 -31.16 48.06 -115.44
CA LYS A 138 -29.77 47.57 -115.46
C LYS A 138 -28.76 48.68 -115.20
N ALA A 139 -28.92 49.84 -115.83
CA ALA A 139 -28.03 50.98 -115.63
C ALA A 139 -28.14 51.55 -114.20
N PHE A 140 -29.37 51.71 -113.71
CA PHE A 140 -29.67 52.27 -112.39
C PHE A 140 -29.20 51.36 -111.25
N SER A 141 -29.58 50.08 -111.26
CA SER A 141 -29.21 49.11 -110.22
C SER A 141 -27.69 48.94 -110.10
N LYS A 142 -26.98 48.88 -111.22
CA LYS A 142 -25.51 48.74 -111.21
C LYS A 142 -24.85 49.87 -110.44
N GLN A 143 -25.31 51.10 -110.62
CA GLN A 143 -24.76 52.26 -109.92
C GLN A 143 -25.29 52.35 -108.48
N TYR A 144 -26.57 52.05 -108.27
CA TYR A 144 -27.22 52.05 -106.95
C TYR A 144 -26.54 51.09 -105.96
N LEU A 145 -26.29 49.85 -106.37
CA LEU A 145 -25.70 48.83 -105.50
C LEU A 145 -24.28 49.17 -105.06
N VAL A 146 -23.47 49.77 -105.95
CA VAL A 146 -22.12 50.22 -105.61
C VAL A 146 -22.17 51.30 -104.53
N ILE A 147 -23.08 52.27 -104.66
CA ILE A 147 -23.25 53.31 -103.66
C ILE A 147 -23.76 52.71 -102.34
N TYR A 148 -24.71 51.78 -102.41
CA TYR A 148 -25.30 51.14 -101.24
C TYR A 148 -24.29 50.35 -100.40
N GLU A 149 -23.52 49.44 -101.01
CA GLU A 149 -22.58 48.58 -100.29
C GLU A 149 -21.50 49.39 -99.57
N ASP A 150 -20.96 50.41 -100.23
CA ASP A 150 -19.94 51.27 -99.64
C ASP A 150 -20.51 52.13 -98.50
N PHE A 151 -21.68 52.73 -98.70
CA PHE A 151 -22.30 53.58 -97.69
C PHE A 151 -22.75 52.79 -96.46
N ALA A 152 -23.31 51.58 -96.63
CA ALA A 152 -23.66 50.70 -95.52
C ALA A 152 -22.42 50.28 -94.69
N ARG A 153 -21.27 50.05 -95.34
CA ARG A 153 -20.02 49.72 -94.65
C ARG A 153 -19.52 50.88 -93.79
N GLU A 154 -19.60 52.11 -94.30
CA GLU A 154 -19.19 53.32 -93.59
C GLU A 154 -20.07 53.56 -92.35
N VAL A 155 -21.40 53.50 -92.52
CA VAL A 155 -22.36 53.66 -91.41
C VAL A 155 -22.13 52.62 -90.30
N LYS A 156 -21.88 51.36 -90.68
CA LYS A 156 -21.56 50.30 -89.72
C LYS A 156 -20.25 50.58 -88.97
N GLY A 157 -19.21 51.02 -89.67
CA GLY A 157 -17.93 51.39 -89.05
C GLY A 157 -18.11 52.46 -87.97
N THR A 158 -18.86 53.53 -88.27
CA THR A 158 -19.14 54.59 -87.31
C THR A 158 -19.94 54.11 -86.10
N LEU A 159 -20.91 53.21 -86.28
CA LEU A 159 -21.69 52.62 -85.19
C LEU A 159 -20.80 51.81 -84.22
N ASP A 160 -19.92 50.97 -84.77
CA ASP A 160 -19.03 50.12 -83.98
C ASP A 160 -17.99 50.96 -83.21
N GLU A 161 -17.44 52.00 -83.84
CA GLU A 161 -16.55 52.97 -83.19
C GLU A 161 -17.23 53.66 -82.00
N ASN A 162 -18.42 54.22 -82.21
CA ASN A 162 -19.13 54.94 -81.16
C ASN A 162 -19.49 54.03 -79.96
N LYS A 163 -19.89 52.77 -80.21
CA LYS A 163 -20.15 51.78 -79.15
C LYS A 163 -18.91 51.54 -78.28
N ALA A 164 -17.76 51.29 -78.91
CA ALA A 164 -16.51 51.05 -78.20
C ALA A 164 -16.08 52.27 -77.37
N THR A 165 -16.29 53.48 -77.90
CA THR A 165 -16.01 54.73 -77.19
C THR A 165 -16.90 54.91 -75.96
N VAL A 166 -18.21 54.64 -76.06
CA VAL A 166 -19.15 54.70 -74.93
C VAL A 166 -18.73 53.76 -73.81
N ASP A 167 -18.45 52.49 -74.13
CA ASP A 167 -18.04 51.48 -73.14
C ASP A 167 -16.75 51.86 -72.41
N THR A 168 -15.85 52.57 -73.09
CA THR A 168 -14.59 53.07 -72.51
C THR A 168 -14.85 54.27 -71.60
N TYR A 169 -15.73 55.17 -72.02
CA TYR A 169 -16.03 56.42 -71.30
C TYR A 169 -16.89 56.18 -70.06
N GLU A 170 -17.88 55.27 -70.13
CA GLU A 170 -18.77 54.93 -69.01
C GLU A 170 -18.02 54.40 -67.76
N ARG A 171 -16.77 53.93 -67.93
CA ARG A 171 -15.90 53.52 -66.81
C ARG A 171 -15.42 54.70 -65.96
N HIS A 172 -15.40 55.90 -66.54
CA HIS A 172 -14.72 57.08 -65.97
C HIS A 172 -15.66 58.27 -65.79
N ILE A 173 -16.71 58.38 -66.61
CA ILE A 173 -17.73 59.42 -66.56
C ILE A 173 -19.12 58.82 -66.79
N THR A 174 -20.17 59.51 -66.36
CA THR A 174 -21.56 59.12 -66.70
C THR A 174 -21.92 59.64 -68.09
N ILE A 175 -22.39 58.76 -68.99
CA ILE A 175 -22.90 59.13 -70.33
C ILE A 175 -24.43 59.10 -70.32
N ASP A 176 -25.06 60.13 -70.87
CA ASP A 176 -26.50 60.12 -71.12
C ASP A 176 -26.83 59.27 -72.34
N ARG A 177 -27.41 58.09 -72.12
CA ARG A 177 -27.78 57.15 -73.18
C ARG A 177 -28.92 57.65 -74.07
N SER A 178 -29.61 58.74 -73.72
CA SER A 178 -30.61 59.38 -74.58
C SER A 178 -29.97 60.24 -75.69
N GLU A 179 -28.72 60.65 -75.52
CA GLU A 179 -27.95 61.46 -76.48
C GLU A 179 -27.13 60.61 -77.46
N VAL A 180 -27.17 59.27 -77.34
CA VAL A 180 -26.39 58.35 -78.16
C VAL A 180 -27.27 57.22 -78.73
N SER A 181 -27.20 56.99 -80.05
CA SER A 181 -28.00 56.01 -80.79
C SER A 181 -27.34 54.62 -80.89
N THR A 182 -26.54 54.22 -79.89
CA THR A 182 -25.76 52.96 -79.88
C THR A 182 -26.59 51.68 -79.67
N THR A 183 -27.91 51.76 -79.60
CA THR A 183 -28.80 50.60 -79.38
C THR A 183 -29.12 49.81 -80.64
N VAL A 184 -28.81 50.31 -81.84
CA VAL A 184 -29.05 49.62 -83.13
C VAL A 184 -28.11 48.42 -83.29
N ALA A 185 -28.63 47.26 -83.71
CA ALA A 185 -27.82 46.07 -83.95
C ALA A 185 -27.05 46.18 -85.28
N ALA A 186 -25.78 45.76 -85.29
CA ALA A 186 -24.91 45.91 -86.47
C ALA A 186 -25.36 45.07 -87.69
N GLU A 187 -26.20 44.05 -87.47
CA GLU A 187 -26.80 43.20 -88.52
C GLU A 187 -27.99 43.87 -89.22
N GLU A 188 -28.67 44.82 -88.57
CA GLU A 188 -29.85 45.50 -89.13
C GLU A 188 -29.46 46.55 -90.19
N VAL A 189 -28.21 47.02 -90.18
CA VAL A 189 -27.70 48.06 -91.09
C VAL A 189 -27.72 47.60 -92.55
N THR A 190 -27.39 46.34 -92.84
CA THR A 190 -27.33 45.80 -94.21
C THR A 190 -28.68 45.53 -94.87
N GLY A 191 -29.79 45.67 -94.13
CA GLY A 191 -31.15 45.49 -94.65
C GLY A 191 -31.93 46.79 -94.86
N MET A 192 -31.34 47.95 -94.51
CA MET A 192 -31.99 49.26 -94.60
C MET A 192 -31.93 49.82 -96.02
N SER A 193 -32.86 50.71 -96.38
CA SER A 193 -32.79 51.44 -97.66
C SER A 193 -31.69 52.50 -97.62
N LEU A 194 -31.19 52.94 -98.78
CA LEU A 194 -30.17 54.01 -98.86
C LEU A 194 -30.61 55.30 -98.14
N LYS A 195 -31.92 55.59 -98.14
CA LYS A 195 -32.52 56.72 -97.42
C LYS A 195 -32.44 56.55 -95.91
N ASP A 196 -32.75 55.36 -95.39
CA ASP A 196 -32.73 55.08 -93.95
C ASP A 196 -31.30 55.01 -93.41
N LEU A 197 -30.36 54.46 -94.20
CA LEU A 197 -28.93 54.53 -93.91
C LEU A 197 -28.45 55.98 -93.77
N THR A 198 -28.97 56.89 -94.60
CA THR A 198 -28.59 58.30 -94.53
C THR A 198 -29.07 58.94 -93.22
N ILE A 199 -30.28 58.61 -92.77
CA ILE A 199 -30.84 59.11 -91.49
C ILE A 199 -30.05 58.55 -90.30
N LEU A 200 -29.68 57.27 -90.35
CA LEU A 200 -28.87 56.65 -89.30
C LEU A 200 -27.48 57.28 -89.25
N ASN A 201 -26.83 57.49 -90.39
CA ASN A 201 -25.53 58.15 -90.45
C ASN A 201 -25.55 59.56 -89.83
N ASP A 202 -26.57 60.37 -90.15
CA ASP A 202 -26.73 61.71 -89.59
C ASP A 202 -26.84 61.67 -88.05
N LYS A 203 -27.45 60.62 -87.47
CA LYS A 203 -27.51 60.44 -86.01
C LYS A 203 -26.16 59.99 -85.44
N LEU A 204 -25.52 58.99 -86.05
CA LEU A 204 -24.23 58.48 -85.60
C LEU A 204 -23.11 59.52 -85.67
N MET A 205 -23.16 60.43 -86.64
CA MET A 205 -22.22 61.55 -86.71
C MET A 205 -22.45 62.54 -85.55
N LYS A 206 -23.69 62.78 -85.13
CA LYS A 206 -23.99 63.58 -83.93
C LYS A 206 -23.55 62.89 -82.64
N ASP A 207 -23.77 61.59 -82.53
CA ASP A 207 -23.26 60.78 -81.42
C ASP A 207 -21.73 60.91 -81.31
N ARG A 208 -21.04 60.85 -82.46
CA ARG A 208 -19.58 61.00 -82.53
C ARG A 208 -19.13 62.39 -82.08
N GLU A 209 -19.78 63.45 -82.54
CA GLU A 209 -19.50 64.82 -82.07
C GLU A 209 -19.69 64.98 -80.56
N TYR A 210 -20.75 64.37 -80.00
CA TYR A 210 -20.99 64.36 -78.56
C TYR A 210 -19.88 63.66 -77.77
N LEU A 211 -19.50 62.45 -78.21
CA LEU A 211 -18.43 61.67 -77.58
C LEU A 211 -17.06 62.35 -77.72
N ASP A 212 -16.76 62.94 -78.87
CA ASP A 212 -15.54 63.72 -79.07
C ASP A 212 -15.50 64.94 -78.14
N GLY A 213 -16.63 65.61 -77.90
CA GLY A 213 -16.74 66.71 -76.93
C GLY A 213 -16.46 66.33 -75.47
N ARG A 214 -16.62 65.05 -75.10
CA ARG A 214 -16.35 64.52 -73.75
C ARG A 214 -14.95 63.95 -73.57
N LYS A 215 -14.17 63.82 -74.65
CA LYS A 215 -12.85 63.18 -74.65
C LYS A 215 -11.87 63.80 -73.66
N ASP A 216 -11.85 65.12 -73.55
CA ASP A 216 -10.93 65.84 -72.65
C ASP A 216 -11.29 65.61 -71.18
N GLU A 217 -12.58 65.52 -70.86
CA GLU A 217 -13.07 65.23 -69.51
C GLU A 217 -12.67 63.82 -69.08
N VAL A 218 -12.87 62.83 -69.94
CA VAL A 218 -12.44 61.44 -69.70
C VAL A 218 -10.93 61.34 -69.58
N SER A 219 -10.18 62.00 -70.47
CA SER A 219 -8.71 62.00 -70.41
C SER A 219 -8.20 62.58 -69.08
N ARG A 220 -8.82 63.66 -68.58
CA ARG A 220 -8.46 64.24 -67.28
C ARG A 220 -8.78 63.31 -66.12
N MET A 221 -9.98 62.72 -66.10
CA MET A 221 -10.41 61.81 -65.03
C MET A 221 -9.56 60.53 -64.99
N LEU A 222 -9.31 59.93 -66.16
CA LEU A 222 -8.45 58.77 -66.31
C LEU A 222 -7.01 59.08 -65.91
N GLY A 223 -6.45 60.22 -66.34
CA GLY A 223 -5.10 60.64 -65.94
C GLY A 223 -4.96 60.77 -64.42
N ASN A 224 -5.93 61.40 -63.75
CA ASN A 224 -5.94 61.54 -62.30
C ASN A 224 -6.11 60.18 -61.59
N SER A 225 -7.04 59.35 -62.05
CA SER A 225 -7.29 58.02 -61.47
C SER A 225 -6.06 57.12 -61.64
N LEU A 226 -5.40 57.15 -62.79
CA LEU A 226 -4.24 56.30 -63.08
C LEU A 226 -3.04 56.66 -62.19
N VAL A 227 -2.76 57.95 -61.99
CA VAL A 227 -1.71 58.40 -61.05
C VAL A 227 -2.04 57.96 -59.63
N SER A 228 -3.26 58.24 -59.15
CA SER A 228 -3.69 57.90 -57.79
C SER A 228 -3.65 56.38 -57.54
N ASP A 229 -4.12 55.58 -58.49
CA ASP A 229 -4.12 54.12 -58.39
C ASP A 229 -2.71 53.53 -58.45
N THR A 230 -1.82 54.16 -59.22
CA THR A 230 -0.41 53.73 -59.29
C THR A 230 0.31 54.05 -57.98
N GLU A 231 0.05 55.21 -57.36
CA GLU A 231 0.59 55.56 -56.04
C GLU A 231 0.06 54.63 -54.94
N SER A 232 -1.24 54.32 -54.96
CA SER A 232 -1.86 53.37 -54.04
C SER A 232 -1.26 51.96 -54.16
N LEU A 233 -1.04 51.51 -55.40
CA LEU A 233 -0.37 50.23 -55.66
C LEU A 233 1.09 50.27 -55.20
N GLN A 234 1.81 51.37 -55.41
CA GLN A 234 3.19 51.51 -54.95
C GLN A 234 3.29 51.47 -53.41
N ALA A 235 2.40 52.15 -52.69
CA ALA A 235 2.33 52.08 -51.22
C ALA A 235 2.05 50.65 -50.73
N SER A 236 1.18 49.93 -51.46
CA SER A 236 0.89 48.53 -51.21
C SER A 236 2.13 47.65 -51.42
N VAL A 237 2.90 47.88 -52.49
CA VAL A 237 4.16 47.17 -52.79
C VAL A 237 5.21 47.40 -51.70
N GLU A 238 5.39 48.64 -51.25
CA GLU A 238 6.32 48.97 -50.15
C GLU A 238 5.91 48.29 -48.84
N THR A 239 4.62 48.23 -48.55
CA THR A 239 4.08 47.51 -47.39
C THR A 239 4.32 46.01 -47.51
N ALA A 240 4.07 45.41 -48.68
CA ALA A 240 4.34 44.01 -48.94
C ALA A 240 5.82 43.66 -48.75
N SER A 241 6.71 44.51 -49.27
CA SER A 241 8.16 44.33 -49.15
C SER A 241 8.65 44.45 -47.70
N ARG A 242 8.10 45.37 -46.91
CA ARG A 242 8.39 45.45 -45.45
C ARG A 242 7.94 44.20 -44.69
N LEU A 243 6.86 43.56 -45.13
CA LEU A 243 6.37 42.28 -44.61
C LEU A 243 7.11 41.06 -45.21
N GLY A 244 8.18 41.28 -45.99
CA GLY A 244 9.04 40.21 -46.51
C GLY A 244 8.62 39.59 -47.85
N LEU A 245 7.69 40.22 -48.60
CA LEU A 245 7.38 39.79 -49.97
C LEU A 245 8.46 40.28 -50.94
N ASP A 246 9.28 39.36 -51.45
CA ASP A 246 10.27 39.64 -52.48
C ASP A 246 9.61 39.80 -53.85
N LEU A 247 9.28 41.05 -54.20
CA LEU A 247 8.85 41.42 -55.55
C LEU A 247 10.08 41.77 -56.41
N PRO A 248 10.17 41.31 -57.68
CA PRO A 248 11.26 41.67 -58.57
C PRO A 248 11.45 43.18 -58.67
N MET A 249 12.70 43.64 -58.68
CA MET A 249 13.03 45.09 -58.75
C MET A 249 12.42 45.77 -60.00
N GLU A 250 12.20 45.00 -61.06
CA GLU A 250 11.52 45.42 -62.30
C GLU A 250 10.06 45.85 -62.07
N PHE A 251 9.38 45.29 -61.06
CA PHE A 251 7.97 45.58 -60.78
C PHE A 251 7.77 47.02 -60.27
N THR A 252 8.59 47.46 -59.31
CA THR A 252 8.57 48.84 -58.81
C THR A 252 9.00 49.83 -59.89
N GLN A 253 9.94 49.44 -60.77
CA GLN A 253 10.33 50.26 -61.91
C GLN A 253 9.17 50.42 -62.91
N GLN A 254 8.44 49.34 -63.19
CA GLN A 254 7.27 49.35 -64.05
C GLN A 254 6.19 50.32 -63.53
N LEU A 255 5.89 50.32 -62.23
CA LEU A 255 4.92 51.26 -61.63
C LEU A 255 5.37 52.73 -61.75
N ARG A 256 6.66 53.01 -61.52
CA ARG A 256 7.18 54.38 -61.70
C ARG A 256 7.09 54.86 -63.14
N LEU A 257 7.33 53.97 -64.11
CA LEU A 257 7.15 54.29 -65.53
C LEU A 257 5.68 54.59 -65.84
N ILE A 258 4.75 53.79 -65.34
CA ILE A 258 3.30 54.00 -65.50
C ILE A 258 2.88 55.37 -64.93
N ALA A 259 3.29 55.71 -63.71
CA ALA A 259 2.96 57.02 -63.10
C ALA A 259 3.58 58.21 -63.87
N ARG A 260 4.84 58.08 -64.28
CA ARG A 260 5.55 59.12 -65.05
C ARG A 260 4.91 59.33 -66.42
N ASP A 261 4.56 58.26 -67.10
CA ASP A 261 4.02 58.32 -68.46
C ASP A 261 2.54 58.69 -68.43
N GLY A 262 1.81 58.32 -67.36
CA GLY A 262 0.42 58.73 -67.11
C GLY A 262 0.28 60.23 -66.87
N SER A 263 1.17 60.83 -66.07
CA SER A 263 1.17 62.29 -65.84
C SER A 263 1.55 63.13 -67.07
N LYS A 264 2.15 62.51 -68.10
CA LYS A 264 2.56 63.17 -69.35
C LYS A 264 1.66 62.88 -70.54
N ALA A 265 0.80 61.86 -70.44
CA ALA A 265 -0.06 61.46 -71.54
C ALA A 265 -1.12 62.55 -71.81
N GLN A 266 -1.10 63.10 -73.03
CA GLN A 266 -2.03 64.13 -73.48
C GLN A 266 -3.16 63.57 -74.35
N ASN A 267 -3.16 62.26 -74.63
CA ASN A 267 -4.17 61.61 -75.43
C ASN A 267 -4.77 60.39 -74.71
N LEU A 268 -6.04 60.14 -74.98
CA LEU A 268 -6.81 59.09 -74.34
C LEU A 268 -6.25 57.69 -74.63
N THR A 269 -5.76 57.43 -75.84
CA THR A 269 -5.22 56.12 -76.23
C THR A 269 -4.00 55.72 -75.40
N ALA A 270 -3.09 56.65 -75.12
CA ALA A 270 -1.95 56.38 -74.24
C ALA A 270 -2.40 56.14 -72.80
N LEU A 271 -3.37 56.91 -72.30
CA LEU A 271 -3.93 56.73 -70.96
C LEU A 271 -4.60 55.36 -70.78
N VAL A 272 -5.41 54.91 -71.73
CA VAL A 272 -6.05 53.57 -71.69
C VAL A 272 -5.02 52.45 -71.77
N SER A 273 -3.95 52.62 -72.57
CA SER A 273 -2.85 51.65 -72.61
C SER A 273 -2.14 51.54 -71.25
N LEU A 274 -1.92 52.65 -70.58
CA LEU A 274 -1.29 52.68 -69.26
C LEU A 274 -2.22 52.11 -68.18
N GLU A 275 -3.53 52.33 -68.28
CA GLU A 275 -4.54 51.73 -67.40
C GLU A 275 -4.51 50.20 -67.47
N ASN A 276 -4.42 49.63 -68.68
CA ASN A 276 -4.29 48.19 -68.88
C ASN A 276 -2.98 47.64 -68.29
N GLN A 277 -1.88 48.37 -68.42
CA GLN A 277 -0.60 47.98 -67.79
C GLN A 277 -0.70 48.01 -66.26
N LEU A 278 -1.36 49.02 -65.69
CA LEU A 278 -1.61 49.12 -64.26
C LEU A 278 -2.51 47.99 -63.75
N HIS A 279 -3.56 47.63 -64.50
CA HIS A 279 -4.43 46.50 -64.17
C HIS A 279 -3.66 45.18 -64.14
N SER A 280 -2.83 44.92 -65.15
CA SER A 280 -1.95 43.74 -65.16
C SER A 280 -0.97 43.73 -63.99
N ALA A 281 -0.45 44.89 -63.58
CA ALA A 281 0.38 44.98 -62.38
C ALA A 281 -0.42 44.66 -61.10
N LYS A 282 -1.64 45.19 -60.95
CA LYS A 282 -2.53 44.87 -59.82
C LYS A 282 -2.80 43.36 -59.71
N GLU A 283 -3.08 42.68 -60.82
CA GLU A 283 -3.30 41.23 -60.84
C GLU A 283 -2.04 40.44 -60.45
N LYS A 284 -0.87 40.80 -60.98
CA LYS A 284 0.41 40.16 -60.61
C LYS A 284 0.68 40.26 -59.13
N MET A 285 0.47 41.45 -58.54
CA MET A 285 0.65 41.64 -57.09
C MET A 285 -0.37 40.84 -56.28
N ALA A 286 -1.64 40.82 -56.68
CA ALA A 286 -2.67 40.04 -56.02
C ALA A 286 -2.31 38.55 -56.03
N ASN A 287 -1.89 38.00 -57.18
CA ASN A 287 -1.51 36.59 -57.30
C ASN A 287 -0.27 36.26 -56.44
N ALA A 288 0.76 37.11 -56.45
CA ALA A 288 1.94 36.91 -55.60
C ALA A 288 1.59 36.86 -54.09
N LEU A 289 0.66 37.72 -53.64
CA LEU A 289 0.16 37.70 -52.27
C LEU A 289 -0.66 36.44 -51.97
N ARG A 290 -1.57 36.03 -52.86
CA ARG A 290 -2.37 34.80 -52.70
C ARG A 290 -1.47 33.57 -52.57
N ASP A 291 -0.52 33.44 -53.48
CA ASP A 291 0.42 32.31 -53.48
C ASP A 291 1.22 32.26 -52.18
N LYS A 292 1.69 33.41 -51.67
CA LYS A 292 2.42 33.45 -50.40
C LYS A 292 1.57 33.17 -49.17
N ILE A 293 0.34 33.67 -49.10
CA ILE A 293 -0.61 33.36 -48.01
C ILE A 293 -0.85 31.84 -47.92
N ILE A 294 -1.10 31.19 -49.07
CA ILE A 294 -1.32 29.75 -49.15
C ILE A 294 -0.05 28.98 -48.75
N ASN A 295 1.10 29.40 -49.28
CA ASN A 295 2.37 28.72 -49.04
C ASN A 295 2.85 28.83 -47.59
N ILE A 296 2.69 29.97 -46.89
CA ILE A 296 3.09 30.08 -45.47
C ILE A 296 2.35 29.05 -44.62
N LYS A 297 1.03 28.92 -44.80
CA LYS A 297 0.24 27.93 -44.07
C LYS A 297 0.75 26.52 -44.35
N HIS A 298 0.98 26.19 -45.62
CA HIS A 298 1.41 24.86 -46.02
C HIS A 298 2.82 24.55 -45.53
N ASP A 299 3.79 25.45 -45.75
CA ASP A 299 5.20 25.29 -45.39
C ASP A 299 5.38 25.12 -43.88
N VAL A 300 4.76 25.98 -43.06
CA VAL A 300 4.86 25.88 -41.60
C VAL A 300 4.23 24.58 -41.11
N THR A 301 3.03 24.25 -41.59
CA THR A 301 2.33 23.02 -41.19
C THR A 301 3.10 21.77 -41.60
N GLN A 302 3.59 21.71 -42.83
CA GLN A 302 4.32 20.56 -43.35
C GLN A 302 5.65 20.37 -42.62
N ARG A 303 6.41 21.44 -42.36
CA ARG A 303 7.67 21.37 -41.61
C ARG A 303 7.50 20.81 -40.20
N ILE A 304 6.37 21.13 -39.56
CA ILE A 304 6.00 20.62 -38.24
C ILE A 304 5.60 19.13 -38.32
N VAL A 305 4.77 18.75 -39.30
CA VAL A 305 4.29 17.37 -39.49
C VAL A 305 5.40 16.43 -39.93
N ASP A 306 6.19 16.81 -40.93
CA ASP A 306 7.36 16.04 -41.40
C ASP A 306 8.43 15.93 -40.29
N GLY A 307 8.41 16.87 -39.35
CA GLY A 307 9.18 16.86 -38.12
C GLY A 307 8.54 16.11 -36.94
N GLY A 308 7.46 15.37 -37.14
CA GLY A 308 6.90 14.43 -36.15
C GLY A 308 6.11 15.05 -35.00
N ILE A 309 5.81 16.35 -35.02
CA ILE A 309 4.91 17.00 -34.06
C ILE A 309 3.48 16.96 -34.65
N PRO A 310 2.49 16.34 -33.98
CA PRO A 310 1.12 16.33 -34.48
C PRO A 310 0.55 17.75 -34.54
N THR A 311 -0.15 18.11 -35.62
CA THR A 311 -0.82 19.41 -35.78
C THR A 311 -1.96 19.65 -34.77
N THR A 312 -2.34 18.63 -34.01
CA THR A 312 -3.32 18.67 -32.92
C THR A 312 -2.68 18.82 -31.53
N SER A 313 -1.36 19.00 -31.47
CA SER A 313 -0.66 19.27 -30.22
C SER A 313 -1.00 20.69 -29.74
N ASP A 314 -1.36 20.86 -28.46
CA ASP A 314 -1.58 22.17 -27.81
C ASP A 314 -0.38 23.15 -27.91
N VAL A 315 0.73 22.66 -28.46
CA VAL A 315 2.00 23.38 -28.65
C VAL A 315 1.97 24.36 -29.82
N ILE A 316 1.05 24.21 -30.79
CA ILE A 316 1.04 25.04 -32.01
C ILE A 316 -0.20 25.94 -32.05
N PRO A 317 -0.03 27.27 -32.13
CA PRO A 317 -1.14 28.20 -32.34
C PRO A 317 -1.94 27.85 -33.59
N THR A 318 -3.27 27.95 -33.53
CA THR A 318 -4.12 27.69 -34.69
C THR A 318 -3.93 28.75 -35.78
N PRO A 319 -3.89 28.36 -37.07
CA PRO A 319 -3.72 29.31 -38.15
C PRO A 319 -4.96 30.24 -38.24
N PRO A 320 -4.76 31.54 -38.51
CA PRO A 320 -5.88 32.47 -38.65
C PRO A 320 -6.75 32.12 -39.87
N GLU A 321 -8.05 32.40 -39.77
CA GLU A 321 -8.94 32.33 -40.93
C GLU A 321 -8.66 33.51 -41.86
N VAL A 322 -8.16 33.21 -43.06
CA VAL A 322 -7.86 34.19 -44.10
C VAL A 322 -8.60 33.82 -45.38
N SER A 323 -9.34 34.78 -45.93
CA SER A 323 -10.01 34.64 -47.22
C SER A 323 -9.06 35.09 -48.33
N VAL A 324 -8.94 34.26 -49.36
CA VAL A 324 -8.03 34.49 -50.50
C VAL A 324 -8.82 34.84 -51.77
N GLU A 325 -10.12 34.52 -51.78
CA GLU A 325 -11.02 34.69 -52.91
C GLU A 325 -11.76 36.04 -52.84
N GLY A 326 -11.78 36.77 -53.97
CA GLY A 326 -12.55 38.01 -54.11
C GLY A 326 -11.97 39.27 -53.43
N GLU A 327 -10.93 39.15 -52.61
CA GLU A 327 -10.32 40.31 -51.94
C GLU A 327 -9.44 41.15 -52.87
N GLY A 328 -9.55 42.48 -52.74
CA GLY A 328 -8.60 43.43 -53.32
C GLY A 328 -7.24 43.40 -52.60
N ILE A 329 -6.24 44.07 -53.16
CA ILE A 329 -4.83 44.03 -52.69
C ILE A 329 -4.69 44.39 -51.19
N ALA A 330 -5.47 45.35 -50.69
CA ALA A 330 -5.43 45.73 -49.27
C ALA A 330 -5.93 44.61 -48.33
N GLY A 331 -6.96 43.85 -48.72
CA GLY A 331 -7.43 42.68 -47.97
C GLY A 331 -6.38 41.59 -47.95
N LEU A 332 -5.81 41.29 -49.12
CA LEU A 332 -4.72 40.32 -49.25
C LEU A 332 -3.48 40.71 -48.42
N LEU A 333 -3.12 41.99 -48.33
CA LEU A 333 -2.01 42.44 -47.48
C LEU A 333 -2.28 42.25 -45.99
N SER A 334 -3.49 42.56 -45.53
CA SER A 334 -3.93 42.32 -44.14
C SER A 334 -3.88 40.81 -43.81
N SER A 335 -4.39 39.98 -44.72
CA SER A 335 -4.35 38.53 -44.64
C SER A 335 -2.91 38.00 -44.60
N TYR A 336 -2.01 38.54 -45.43
CA TYR A 336 -0.59 38.21 -45.41
C TYR A 336 0.09 38.60 -44.09
N GLN A 337 -0.18 39.80 -43.57
CA GLN A 337 0.37 40.24 -42.28
C GLN A 337 -0.03 39.29 -41.14
N ARG A 338 -1.31 38.90 -41.05
CA ARG A 338 -1.78 37.94 -40.04
C ARG A 338 -1.08 36.59 -40.13
N MET A 339 -0.81 36.12 -41.35
CA MET A 339 -0.07 34.87 -41.57
C MET A 339 1.39 34.96 -41.12
N VAL A 340 2.06 36.09 -41.37
CA VAL A 340 3.44 36.35 -40.89
C VAL A 340 3.49 36.44 -39.36
N GLU A 341 2.53 37.11 -38.74
CA GLU A 341 2.41 37.18 -37.27
C GLU A 341 2.19 35.79 -36.66
N TRP A 342 1.35 34.96 -37.28
CA TRP A 342 1.13 33.58 -36.87
C TRP A 342 2.41 32.74 -36.98
N GLU A 343 3.18 32.84 -38.07
CA GLU A 343 4.49 32.17 -38.18
C GLU A 343 5.43 32.61 -37.03
N GLY A 344 5.42 33.89 -36.68
CA GLY A 344 6.17 34.42 -35.53
C GLY A 344 5.73 33.80 -34.20
N GLN A 345 4.43 33.66 -33.97
CA GLN A 345 3.88 33.01 -32.77
C GLN A 345 4.27 31.52 -32.70
N VAL A 346 4.24 30.81 -33.83
CA VAL A 346 4.68 29.42 -33.93
C VAL A 346 6.17 29.30 -33.56
N LYS A 347 7.04 30.20 -34.05
CA LYS A 347 8.46 30.23 -33.68
C LYS A 347 8.67 30.46 -32.17
N ILE A 348 7.88 31.33 -31.55
CA ILE A 348 7.95 31.60 -30.10
C ILE A 348 7.52 30.38 -29.30
N ALA A 349 6.36 29.79 -29.63
CA ALA A 349 5.82 28.63 -28.91
C ALA A 349 6.76 27.41 -29.00
N LEU A 350 7.31 27.13 -30.20
CA LEU A 350 8.32 26.08 -30.38
C LEU A 350 9.59 26.37 -29.57
N ARG A 351 10.04 27.62 -29.55
CA ARG A 351 11.21 28.03 -28.75
C ARG A 351 11.01 27.77 -27.26
N GLU A 352 9.87 28.17 -26.72
CA GLU A 352 9.54 27.96 -25.29
C GLU A 352 9.52 26.48 -24.96
N GLN A 353 8.86 25.66 -25.78
CA GLN A 353 8.79 24.22 -25.55
C GLN A 353 10.14 23.51 -25.67
N VAL A 354 10.96 23.85 -26.66
CA VAL A 354 12.30 23.27 -26.73
C VAL A 354 13.13 23.71 -25.53
N PHE A 355 12.96 24.94 -25.04
CA PHE A 355 13.68 25.41 -23.85
C PHE A 355 13.26 24.65 -22.59
N GLU A 356 11.96 24.40 -22.38
CA GLU A 356 11.46 23.57 -21.28
C GLU A 356 12.00 22.15 -21.34
N LEU A 357 11.94 21.50 -22.52
CA LEU A 357 12.50 20.15 -22.70
C LEU A 357 14.01 20.11 -22.46
N LEU A 358 14.76 21.12 -22.92
CA LEU A 358 16.20 21.19 -22.66
C LEU A 358 16.50 21.42 -21.17
N ASP A 359 15.63 22.11 -20.43
CA ASP A 359 15.75 22.27 -18.97
C ASP A 359 15.47 20.96 -18.23
N ASP A 360 14.46 20.18 -18.66
CA ASP A 360 14.19 18.84 -18.14
C ASP A 360 15.34 17.87 -18.39
N VAL A 361 15.91 17.88 -19.61
CA VAL A 361 17.10 17.09 -19.95
C VAL A 361 18.34 17.56 -19.17
N GLU A 362 18.47 18.86 -18.88
CA GLU A 362 19.55 19.38 -18.04
C GLU A 362 19.44 18.87 -16.60
N LYS A 363 18.24 18.88 -16.01
CA LYS A 363 18.00 18.34 -14.67
C LYS A 363 18.22 16.82 -14.62
N ALA A 364 17.86 16.07 -15.67
CA ALA A 364 18.21 14.66 -15.78
C ALA A 364 19.75 14.46 -15.78
N ALA A 365 20.49 15.33 -16.47
CA ALA A 365 21.94 15.27 -16.58
C ALA A 365 22.69 15.66 -15.28
N GLU A 366 22.03 16.27 -14.30
CA GLU A 366 22.57 16.49 -12.96
C GLU A 366 22.63 15.19 -12.14
N ARG A 367 21.78 14.19 -12.46
CA ARG A 367 21.74 12.87 -11.82
C ARG A 367 21.87 11.74 -12.85
N PRO A 368 23.08 11.57 -13.43
CA PRO A 368 23.28 10.71 -14.59
C PRO A 368 23.02 9.23 -14.30
N ASP A 369 23.31 8.76 -13.09
CA ASP A 369 23.12 7.36 -12.70
C ASP A 369 21.62 6.99 -12.62
N ASP A 370 20.81 7.87 -12.02
CA ASP A 370 19.36 7.65 -11.86
C ASP A 370 18.60 7.80 -13.21
N ALA A 371 19.10 8.63 -14.13
CA ALA A 371 18.54 8.84 -15.46
C ALA A 371 19.10 7.88 -16.54
N GLY A 372 20.09 7.04 -16.20
CA GLY A 372 20.73 6.09 -17.11
C GLY A 372 21.63 6.72 -18.18
N ILE A 373 22.19 7.90 -17.91
CA ILE A 373 23.02 8.67 -18.85
C ILE A 373 24.46 8.17 -18.81
N LYS A 374 24.88 7.46 -19.88
CA LYS A 374 26.24 6.92 -20.01
C LYS A 374 27.30 7.96 -20.43
N ASP A 375 26.89 9.02 -21.13
CA ASP A 375 27.80 10.03 -21.68
C ASP A 375 27.27 11.46 -21.40
N VAL A 376 27.49 11.91 -20.16
CA VAL A 376 27.02 13.21 -19.66
C VAL A 376 27.61 14.38 -20.45
N ALA A 377 28.85 14.26 -20.92
CA ALA A 377 29.53 15.31 -21.67
C ALA A 377 28.82 15.59 -23.00
N LYS A 378 28.38 14.54 -23.70
CA LYS A 378 27.62 14.66 -24.95
C LYS A 378 26.25 15.30 -24.74
N VAL A 379 25.55 14.95 -23.66
CA VAL A 379 24.23 15.54 -23.31
C VAL A 379 24.38 17.02 -22.97
N LYS A 380 25.34 17.39 -22.10
CA LYS A 380 25.59 18.79 -21.74
C LYS A 380 26.05 19.64 -22.93
N LYS A 381 26.85 19.07 -23.83
CA LYS A 381 27.25 19.74 -25.07
C LYS A 381 26.06 20.00 -25.99
N PHE A 382 25.17 19.02 -26.16
CA PHE A 382 23.93 19.19 -26.92
C PHE A 382 23.04 20.28 -26.32
N ILE A 383 22.82 20.30 -24.99
CA ILE A 383 22.02 21.35 -24.32
C ILE A 383 22.62 22.74 -24.57
N ALA A 384 23.93 22.89 -24.38
CA ALA A 384 24.60 24.17 -24.54
C ALA A 384 24.57 24.68 -25.99
N GLU A 385 24.79 23.79 -26.97
CA GLU A 385 24.72 24.11 -28.40
C GLU A 385 23.27 24.46 -28.79
N SER A 386 22.29 23.64 -28.41
CA SER A 386 20.88 23.90 -28.70
C SER A 386 20.34 25.17 -28.05
N LYS A 387 20.66 25.46 -26.77
CA LYS A 387 20.25 26.72 -26.10
C LYS A 387 20.87 27.96 -26.78
N LYS A 388 22.09 27.84 -27.32
CA LYS A 388 22.76 28.92 -28.06
C LYS A 388 22.10 29.16 -29.41
N ASP A 389 21.84 28.09 -30.15
CA ASP A 389 21.37 28.14 -31.54
C ASP A 389 19.87 28.49 -31.63
N LEU A 390 19.08 28.19 -30.59
CA LEU A 390 17.64 28.46 -30.50
C LEU A 390 17.22 29.93 -30.74
N LYS A 391 18.12 30.87 -30.48
CA LYS A 391 17.85 32.31 -30.67
C LYS A 391 17.78 32.71 -32.14
N ALA A 392 18.49 32.00 -33.02
CA ALA A 392 18.59 32.29 -34.45
C ALA A 392 18.02 31.18 -35.34
N ALA A 393 17.63 30.04 -34.75
CA ALA A 393 17.12 28.89 -35.47
C ALA A 393 15.80 29.18 -36.22
N GLU A 394 15.70 28.63 -37.43
CA GLU A 394 14.45 28.56 -38.19
C GLU A 394 13.56 27.40 -37.67
N VAL A 395 12.28 27.38 -38.08
CA VAL A 395 11.29 26.38 -37.63
C VAL A 395 11.82 24.94 -37.76
N ASN A 396 12.49 24.60 -38.87
CA ASN A 396 13.04 23.27 -39.10
C ASN A 396 14.11 22.86 -38.07
N GLU A 397 14.99 23.79 -37.73
CA GLU A 397 16.08 23.53 -36.78
C GLU A 397 15.52 23.40 -35.35
N MET A 398 14.55 24.24 -34.98
CA MET A 398 13.83 24.13 -33.69
C MET A 398 13.11 22.79 -33.55
N VAL A 399 12.49 22.29 -34.62
CA VAL A 399 11.79 21.01 -34.64
C VAL A 399 12.76 19.82 -34.50
N GLN A 400 13.94 19.88 -35.14
CA GLN A 400 14.97 18.84 -34.95
C GLN A 400 15.52 18.85 -33.51
N MET A 401 15.75 20.04 -32.93
CA MET A 401 16.15 20.17 -31.53
C MET A 401 15.06 19.62 -30.60
N TYR A 402 13.77 19.92 -30.87
CA TYR A 402 12.63 19.40 -30.12
C TYR A 402 12.60 17.88 -30.12
N LEU A 403 12.64 17.23 -31.29
CA LEU A 403 12.59 15.76 -31.39
C LEU A 403 13.74 15.10 -30.62
N ARG A 404 14.94 15.67 -30.73
CA ARG A 404 16.11 15.11 -30.08
C ARG A 404 16.06 15.32 -28.57
N ALA A 405 15.64 16.48 -28.09
CA ALA A 405 15.43 16.73 -26.67
C ALA A 405 14.31 15.85 -26.09
N LYS A 406 13.19 15.72 -26.80
CA LYS A 406 12.06 14.86 -26.41
C LYS A 406 12.43 13.39 -26.35
N GLY A 407 13.14 12.87 -27.35
CA GLY A 407 13.62 11.48 -27.32
C GLY A 407 14.53 11.20 -26.13
N MET A 408 15.40 12.16 -25.78
CA MET A 408 16.24 12.06 -24.59
C MET A 408 15.42 12.13 -23.29
N ASP A 409 14.48 13.06 -23.18
CA ASP A 409 13.57 13.20 -22.03
C ASP A 409 12.73 11.92 -21.83
N ASP A 410 12.14 11.36 -22.88
CA ASP A 410 11.35 10.12 -22.82
C ASP A 410 12.20 8.93 -22.35
N ASP A 411 13.43 8.79 -22.86
CA ASP A 411 14.37 7.75 -22.44
C ASP A 411 14.77 7.91 -20.97
N HIS A 412 15.06 9.15 -20.52
CA HIS A 412 15.39 9.45 -19.13
C HIS A 412 14.22 9.16 -18.19
N ARG A 413 13.00 9.61 -18.54
CA ARG A 413 11.78 9.33 -17.77
C ARG A 413 11.52 7.83 -17.65
N ARG A 414 11.72 7.07 -18.72
CA ARG A 414 11.58 5.60 -18.70
C ARG A 414 12.57 4.95 -17.73
N ASN A 415 13.84 5.32 -17.79
CA ASN A 415 14.87 4.78 -16.90
C ASN A 415 14.59 5.12 -15.43
N ILE A 416 14.16 6.36 -15.14
CA ILE A 416 13.81 6.78 -13.78
C ILE A 416 12.60 5.98 -13.28
N LYS A 417 11.56 5.80 -14.10
CA LYS A 417 10.39 4.96 -13.76
C LYS A 417 10.76 3.50 -13.49
N ASP A 418 11.63 2.92 -14.30
CA ASP A 418 12.10 1.54 -14.09
C ASP A 418 12.92 1.43 -12.79
N THR A 419 13.71 2.45 -12.46
CA THR A 419 14.43 2.53 -11.17
C THR A 419 13.47 2.66 -10.00
N ILE A 420 12.45 3.51 -10.09
CA ILE A 420 11.38 3.64 -9.09
C ILE A 420 10.68 2.29 -8.89
N ARG A 421 10.28 1.60 -9.96
CA ARG A 421 9.66 0.27 -9.87
C ARG A 421 10.55 -0.73 -9.12
N SER A 422 11.84 -0.77 -9.43
CA SER A 422 12.79 -1.62 -8.71
C SER A 422 12.82 -1.31 -7.20
N TYR A 423 12.81 -0.03 -6.81
CA TYR A 423 12.75 0.36 -5.40
C TYR A 423 11.39 0.08 -4.74
N ILE A 424 10.26 0.18 -5.48
CA ILE A 424 8.93 -0.21 -4.98
C ILE A 424 8.90 -1.71 -4.70
N THR A 425 9.45 -2.53 -5.59
CA THR A 425 9.57 -3.99 -5.38
C THR A 425 10.39 -4.27 -4.12
N ARG A 426 11.56 -3.64 -3.96
CA ARG A 426 12.39 -3.77 -2.75
C ARG A 426 11.65 -3.33 -1.48
N PHE A 427 10.91 -2.22 -1.54
CA PHE A 427 10.12 -1.73 -0.41
C PHE A 427 9.01 -2.70 -0.02
N ASN A 428 8.29 -3.24 -0.99
CA ASN A 428 7.23 -4.23 -0.75
C ASN A 428 7.82 -5.55 -0.21
N GLU A 429 8.95 -6.00 -0.73
CA GLU A 429 9.67 -7.17 -0.20
C GLU A 429 10.09 -6.95 1.25
N LEU A 430 10.60 -5.77 1.58
CA LEU A 430 10.98 -5.37 2.92
C LEU A 430 9.79 -5.36 3.88
N ALA A 431 8.66 -4.77 3.48
CA ALA A 431 7.42 -4.76 4.25
C ALA A 431 6.87 -6.18 4.50
N THR A 432 6.71 -6.98 3.44
CA THR A 432 6.14 -8.34 3.53
C THR A 432 7.03 -9.31 4.31
N SER A 433 8.35 -9.10 4.24
CA SER A 433 9.32 -9.97 4.89
C SER A 433 9.56 -9.60 6.35
N ALA A 434 9.47 -8.32 6.72
CA ALA A 434 9.50 -7.91 8.13
C ALA A 434 8.36 -8.58 8.90
N ASP A 435 7.14 -8.57 8.36
CA ASP A 435 5.97 -9.24 8.95
C ASP A 435 6.14 -10.77 9.10
N ARG A 436 7.05 -11.40 8.33
CA ARG A 436 7.30 -12.85 8.40
C ARG A 436 8.50 -13.23 9.27
N VAL A 437 9.47 -12.33 9.42
CA VAL A 437 10.73 -12.61 10.13
C VAL A 437 10.66 -12.09 11.57
N LEU A 438 9.91 -11.01 11.82
CA LEU A 438 9.83 -10.32 13.11
C LEU A 438 8.38 -10.37 13.63
N ASP A 439 8.16 -11.06 14.75
CA ASP A 439 6.82 -11.20 15.36
C ASP A 439 6.25 -9.87 15.92
N HIS A 440 7.07 -8.81 16.00
CA HIS A 440 6.72 -7.55 16.68
C HIS A 440 6.95 -6.26 15.86
N ALA A 441 7.43 -6.33 14.62
CA ALA A 441 7.77 -5.14 13.86
C ALA A 441 6.75 -4.85 12.74
N GLN A 442 5.81 -3.93 13.00
CA GLN A 442 5.00 -3.34 11.92
C GLN A 442 5.78 -2.23 11.22
N LEU A 443 6.27 -2.49 10.01
CA LEU A 443 6.77 -1.45 9.14
C LEU A 443 5.59 -0.61 8.62
N SER A 444 5.24 0.42 9.38
CA SER A 444 4.04 1.29 9.20
C SER A 444 4.03 2.16 7.92
N LYS A 445 5.05 2.10 7.06
CA LYS A 445 5.11 2.98 5.88
C LYS A 445 4.44 2.30 4.67
N LYS A 446 3.41 2.93 4.10
CA LYS A 446 2.79 2.51 2.83
C LYS A 446 3.68 2.92 1.66
N ALA A 447 3.87 2.01 0.70
CA ALA A 447 4.51 2.32 -0.58
C ALA A 447 3.68 3.36 -1.36
N PRO A 448 4.32 4.29 -2.09
CA PRO A 448 3.63 5.13 -3.07
C PRO A 448 2.95 4.26 -4.13
N LYS A 449 1.76 4.64 -4.59
CA LYS A 449 1.01 3.89 -5.59
C LYS A 449 1.55 4.16 -7.00
N GLU A 450 1.52 3.17 -7.89
CA GLU A 450 1.93 3.34 -9.30
C GLU A 450 1.15 4.45 -10.04
N GLU A 451 -0.07 4.76 -9.59
CA GLU A 451 -0.95 5.82 -10.13
C GLU A 451 -0.36 7.24 -9.97
N GLU A 452 0.66 7.44 -9.12
CA GLU A 452 1.33 8.74 -8.96
C GLU A 452 2.53 8.94 -9.92
N MET A 453 2.84 7.99 -10.81
CA MET A 453 3.98 8.07 -11.74
C MET A 453 3.72 8.85 -13.04
N GLU A 454 2.76 9.79 -13.04
CA GLU A 454 2.48 10.71 -14.14
C GLU A 454 3.03 12.12 -13.81
N GLY A 455 4.32 12.34 -14.07
CA GLY A 455 4.97 13.63 -13.84
C GLY A 455 6.23 13.82 -14.70
N GLY A 456 6.75 15.04 -14.73
CA GLY A 456 8.01 15.38 -15.41
C GLY A 456 9.25 14.82 -14.68
N VAL A 457 10.43 14.94 -15.30
CA VAL A 457 11.71 14.39 -14.78
C VAL A 457 11.98 14.82 -13.33
N VAL A 458 11.72 16.09 -13.00
CA VAL A 458 11.96 16.64 -11.65
C VAL A 458 11.16 15.91 -10.59
N TYR A 459 9.86 15.74 -10.85
CA TYR A 459 8.96 15.04 -9.94
C TYR A 459 9.39 13.58 -9.75
N LEU A 460 9.73 12.88 -10.83
CA LEU A 460 10.19 11.50 -10.76
C LEU A 460 11.49 11.34 -9.96
N LEU A 461 12.43 12.29 -10.08
CA LEU A 461 13.67 12.28 -9.29
C LEU A 461 13.43 12.56 -7.80
N GLU A 462 12.48 13.43 -7.45
CA GLU A 462 12.07 13.67 -6.06
C GLU A 462 11.36 12.45 -5.44
N SER A 463 10.46 11.81 -6.20
CA SER A 463 9.81 10.57 -5.80
C SER A 463 10.82 9.44 -5.59
N LEU A 464 11.80 9.31 -6.50
CA LEU A 464 12.89 8.32 -6.36
C LEU A 464 13.71 8.56 -5.09
N ASN A 465 14.07 9.82 -4.78
CA ASN A 465 14.80 10.15 -3.56
C ASN A 465 14.01 9.81 -2.30
N THR A 466 12.72 10.16 -2.28
CA THR A 466 11.85 9.89 -1.14
C THR A 466 11.70 8.39 -0.91
N LEU A 467 11.54 7.62 -1.99
CA LEU A 467 11.47 6.16 -1.94
C LEU A 467 12.80 5.53 -1.53
N ARG A 468 13.94 6.02 -2.03
CA ARG A 468 15.28 5.57 -1.61
C ARG A 468 15.46 5.78 -0.10
N GLY A 469 15.16 6.98 0.41
CA GLY A 469 15.21 7.26 1.84
C GLY A 469 14.24 6.41 2.68
N ALA A 470 13.05 6.10 2.15
CA ALA A 470 12.10 5.21 2.82
C ALA A 470 12.61 3.76 2.88
N VAL A 471 13.23 3.25 1.81
CA VAL A 471 13.85 1.91 1.78
C VAL A 471 15.04 1.84 2.73
N GLU A 472 15.97 2.80 2.68
CA GLU A 472 17.13 2.85 3.58
C GLU A 472 16.72 2.93 5.06
N SER A 473 15.75 3.80 5.38
CA SER A 473 15.14 3.87 6.71
C SER A 473 14.50 2.53 7.10
N GLY A 474 13.81 1.87 6.17
CA GLY A 474 13.19 0.56 6.41
C GLY A 474 14.21 -0.55 6.68
N VAL A 475 15.34 -0.57 5.94
CA VAL A 475 16.44 -1.52 6.17
C VAL A 475 17.07 -1.31 7.54
N ALA A 476 17.29 -0.07 7.94
CA ALA A 476 17.82 0.26 9.26
C ALA A 476 16.87 -0.23 10.38
N THR A 477 15.57 0.04 10.26
CA THR A 477 14.57 -0.44 11.23
C THR A 477 14.50 -1.97 11.27
N PHE A 478 14.60 -2.65 10.11
CA PHE A 478 14.64 -4.11 10.07
C PHE A 478 15.88 -4.68 10.74
N ARG A 479 17.05 -4.05 10.56
CA ARG A 479 18.31 -4.43 11.21
C ARG A 479 18.22 -4.30 12.74
N GLU A 480 17.73 -3.17 13.23
CA GLU A 480 17.52 -2.93 14.67
C GLU A 480 16.54 -3.95 15.27
N ALA A 481 15.46 -4.26 14.55
CA ALA A 481 14.49 -5.24 15.02
C ALA A 481 15.07 -6.67 15.08
N CYS A 482 15.90 -7.07 14.10
CA CYS A 482 16.62 -8.35 14.16
C CYS A 482 17.57 -8.42 15.36
N GLN A 483 18.23 -7.30 15.71
CA GLN A 483 19.09 -7.23 16.89
C GLN A 483 18.29 -7.34 18.19
N GLN A 484 17.18 -6.60 18.31
CA GLN A 484 16.29 -6.72 19.47
C GLN A 484 15.77 -8.15 19.64
N GLU A 485 15.47 -8.83 18.53
CA GLU A 485 15.05 -10.23 18.56
C GLU A 485 16.15 -11.14 19.12
N ILE A 486 17.40 -10.98 18.67
CA ILE A 486 18.57 -11.73 19.16
C ILE A 486 18.82 -11.43 20.64
N ASP A 487 18.82 -10.16 21.03
CA ASP A 487 19.08 -9.72 22.39
C ASP A 487 18.02 -10.25 23.37
N ALA A 488 16.74 -10.28 22.95
CA ALA A 488 15.66 -10.86 23.74
C ALA A 488 15.89 -12.36 24.00
N ILE A 489 16.33 -13.12 22.98
CA ILE A 489 16.67 -14.54 23.13
C ILE A 489 17.85 -14.72 24.09
N VAL A 490 18.90 -13.90 23.96
CA VAL A 490 20.07 -13.94 24.85
C VAL A 490 19.66 -13.65 26.29
N GLN A 491 18.85 -12.62 26.52
CA GLN A 491 18.38 -12.25 27.84
C GLN A 491 17.53 -13.35 28.46
N ASP A 492 16.61 -13.95 27.69
CA ASP A 492 15.79 -15.06 28.17
C ASP A 492 16.61 -16.30 28.50
N LEU A 493 17.65 -16.61 27.71
CA LEU A 493 18.59 -17.70 28.00
C LEU A 493 19.34 -17.48 29.31
N GLN A 494 19.71 -16.24 29.62
CA GLN A 494 20.37 -15.88 30.88
C GLN A 494 19.46 -15.99 32.11
N THR A 495 18.12 -16.04 31.93
CA THR A 495 17.18 -16.28 33.05
C THR A 495 17.17 -17.73 33.54
N ILE A 496 17.73 -18.67 32.77
CA ILE A 496 17.87 -20.07 33.20
C ILE A 496 18.83 -20.13 34.38
N LYS A 497 18.52 -20.97 35.38
CA LYS A 497 19.31 -21.07 36.63
C LYS A 497 20.82 -21.19 36.34
N PRO A 498 21.69 -20.42 37.04
CA PRO A 498 23.14 -20.36 36.76
C PRO A 498 23.85 -21.71 36.70
N ALA A 499 23.41 -22.69 37.51
CA ALA A 499 23.97 -24.04 37.53
C ALA A 499 23.86 -24.79 36.19
N TYR A 500 22.97 -24.35 35.30
CA TYR A 500 22.78 -24.93 33.96
C TYR A 500 23.17 -23.96 32.83
N ALA A 501 23.65 -22.74 33.16
CA ALA A 501 23.96 -21.71 32.17
C ALA A 501 25.06 -22.13 31.18
N GLU A 502 26.05 -22.93 31.63
CA GLU A 502 27.12 -23.46 30.77
C GLU A 502 26.58 -24.25 29.56
N ILE A 503 25.42 -24.90 29.69
CA ILE A 503 24.80 -25.68 28.62
C ILE A 503 24.38 -24.76 27.46
N PHE A 504 23.95 -23.54 27.77
CA PHE A 504 23.41 -22.59 26.79
C PHE A 504 24.43 -21.54 26.33
N MET A 505 25.61 -21.45 26.97
CA MET A 505 26.67 -20.51 26.58
C MET A 505 27.09 -20.59 25.10
N PRO A 506 27.23 -21.78 24.47
CA PRO A 506 27.56 -21.86 23.04
C PRO A 506 26.49 -21.24 22.13
N ILE A 507 25.24 -21.21 22.56
CA ILE A 507 24.14 -20.55 21.84
C ILE A 507 24.26 -19.04 22.00
N ILE A 508 24.48 -18.55 23.23
CA ILE A 508 24.64 -17.12 23.54
C ILE A 508 25.80 -16.52 22.74
N VAL A 509 26.98 -17.14 22.77
CA VAL A 509 28.15 -16.67 22.00
C VAL A 509 27.86 -16.64 20.50
N SER A 510 27.17 -17.66 19.98
CA SER A 510 26.78 -17.72 18.58
C SER A 510 25.78 -16.63 18.20
N LEU A 511 24.86 -16.27 19.10
CA LEU A 511 23.90 -15.18 18.93
C LEU A 511 24.62 -13.82 18.92
N ASP A 512 25.49 -13.56 19.89
CA ASP A 512 26.25 -12.31 20.00
C ASP A 512 27.14 -12.06 18.78
N GLU A 513 27.89 -13.08 18.35
CA GLU A 513 28.71 -13.01 17.13
C GLU A 513 27.88 -12.72 15.89
N SER A 514 26.68 -13.29 15.80
CA SER A 514 25.80 -13.12 14.66
C SER A 514 25.09 -11.76 14.68
N SER A 515 24.74 -11.25 15.86
CA SER A 515 24.25 -9.88 16.07
C SER A 515 25.27 -8.85 15.57
N ALA A 516 26.56 -9.05 15.92
CA ALA A 516 27.66 -8.21 15.45
C ALA A 516 27.88 -8.30 13.92
N ARG A 517 27.57 -9.42 13.27
CA ARG A 517 27.58 -9.54 11.80
C ARG A 517 26.43 -8.77 11.16
N ILE A 518 25.20 -8.94 11.66
CA ILE A 518 24.02 -8.23 11.17
C ILE A 518 24.20 -6.71 11.28
N GLN A 519 24.86 -6.22 12.33
CA GLN A 519 25.11 -4.78 12.52
C GLN A 519 25.87 -4.14 11.35
N LYS A 520 26.77 -4.90 10.71
CA LYS A 520 27.67 -4.43 9.63
C LYS A 520 27.08 -4.60 8.23
N MET A 521 25.93 -5.27 8.09
CA MET A 521 25.30 -5.54 6.79
C MET A 521 24.36 -4.39 6.42
N ASP A 522 24.48 -3.89 5.19
CA ASP A 522 23.64 -2.79 4.69
C ASP A 522 22.58 -3.23 3.67
N ASP A 523 22.68 -4.45 3.14
CA ASP A 523 21.67 -5.00 2.22
C ASP A 523 20.59 -5.81 2.96
N PHE A 524 19.33 -5.56 2.60
CA PHE A 524 18.16 -6.24 3.16
C PHE A 524 18.22 -7.76 2.94
N SER A 525 18.59 -8.19 1.73
CA SER A 525 18.61 -9.61 1.36
C SER A 525 19.64 -10.37 2.17
N GLU A 526 20.81 -9.75 2.40
CA GLU A 526 21.88 -10.30 3.22
C GLU A 526 21.45 -10.42 4.68
N ILE A 527 20.89 -9.36 5.29
CA ILE A 527 20.40 -9.39 6.68
C ILE A 527 19.34 -10.48 6.86
N LYS A 528 18.39 -10.59 5.92
CA LYS A 528 17.32 -11.59 5.97
C LYS A 528 17.88 -13.02 5.86
N SER A 529 18.82 -13.25 4.96
CA SER A 529 19.45 -14.56 4.78
C SER A 529 20.25 -14.96 6.02
N GLU A 530 21.01 -14.02 6.58
CA GLU A 530 21.78 -14.25 7.80
C GLU A 530 20.84 -14.55 8.98
N MET A 531 19.77 -13.78 9.18
CA MET A 531 18.81 -14.03 10.27
C MET A 531 18.13 -15.39 10.17
N ARG A 532 17.79 -15.84 8.95
CA ARG A 532 17.27 -17.20 8.74
C ARG A 532 18.30 -18.27 9.11
N SER A 533 19.54 -18.11 8.66
CA SER A 533 20.66 -19.00 8.99
C SER A 533 20.89 -19.08 10.50
N ILE A 534 20.82 -17.94 11.19
CA ILE A 534 20.91 -17.84 12.65
C ILE A 534 19.80 -18.67 13.30
N LYS A 535 18.53 -18.46 12.90
CA LYS A 535 17.39 -19.21 13.45
C LYS A 535 17.56 -20.72 13.25
N GLU A 536 17.93 -21.17 12.05
CA GLU A 536 18.14 -22.60 11.75
C GLU A 536 19.32 -23.20 12.54
N SER A 537 20.46 -22.50 12.61
CA SER A 537 21.64 -22.93 13.38
C SER A 537 21.36 -23.00 14.88
N ILE A 538 20.65 -22.02 15.43
CA ILE A 538 20.31 -22.02 16.86
C ILE A 538 19.31 -23.12 17.17
N LEU A 539 18.30 -23.36 16.33
CA LEU A 539 17.36 -24.47 16.53
C LEU A 539 18.08 -25.84 16.58
N ALA A 540 19.14 -26.03 15.81
CA ALA A 540 19.97 -27.23 15.91
C ALA A 540 20.71 -27.31 17.26
N LYS A 541 21.44 -26.26 17.63
CA LYS A 541 22.18 -26.20 18.93
C LYS A 541 21.25 -26.26 20.15
N ALA A 542 20.05 -25.71 20.00
CA ALA A 542 18.97 -25.68 20.98
C ALA A 542 18.53 -27.08 21.39
N LYS A 543 18.29 -27.93 20.39
CA LYS A 543 17.93 -29.33 20.60
C LYS A 543 19.01 -30.08 21.37
N ASP A 544 20.26 -29.94 20.95
CA ASP A 544 21.40 -30.60 21.61
C ASP A 544 21.56 -30.13 23.07
N SER A 545 21.38 -28.83 23.31
CA SER A 545 21.47 -28.22 24.65
C SER A 545 20.36 -28.71 25.58
N LEU A 546 19.12 -28.77 25.08
CA LEU A 546 17.98 -29.31 25.84
C LEU A 546 18.10 -30.82 26.08
N GLU A 547 18.63 -31.60 25.11
CA GLU A 547 18.92 -33.02 25.32
C GLU A 547 19.99 -33.23 26.39
N ASN A 548 21.03 -32.40 26.38
CA ASN A 548 22.08 -32.41 27.40
C ASN A 548 21.54 -32.03 28.80
N LEU A 549 20.66 -31.02 28.88
CA LEU A 549 19.97 -30.66 30.13
C LEU A 549 19.15 -31.84 30.65
N ARG A 550 18.30 -32.44 29.81
CA ARG A 550 17.49 -33.61 30.16
C ARG A 550 18.36 -34.78 30.61
N TYR A 551 19.48 -35.03 29.91
CA TYR A 551 20.42 -36.08 30.28
C TYR A 551 21.05 -35.84 31.66
N ARG A 552 21.56 -34.63 31.93
CA ARG A 552 22.15 -34.28 33.23
C ARG A 552 21.14 -34.43 34.37
N LEU A 553 19.92 -33.90 34.20
CA LEU A 553 18.84 -34.07 35.18
C LEU A 553 18.49 -35.56 35.38
N GLY A 554 18.39 -36.32 34.29
CA GLY A 554 18.12 -37.76 34.33
C GLY A 554 19.23 -38.58 34.99
N VAL A 555 20.49 -38.16 34.91
CA VAL A 555 21.61 -38.79 35.65
C VAL A 555 21.45 -38.53 37.15
N LYS A 556 21.17 -37.29 37.58
CA LYS A 556 20.93 -36.96 38.99
C LYS A 556 19.77 -37.78 39.57
N ILE A 557 18.66 -37.88 38.83
CA ILE A 557 17.49 -38.68 39.22
C ILE A 557 17.85 -40.15 39.37
N ARG A 558 18.56 -40.75 38.39
CA ARG A 558 18.94 -42.17 38.45
C ARG A 558 19.88 -42.49 39.60
N LEU A 559 20.85 -41.62 39.86
CA LEU A 559 21.78 -41.77 40.97
C LEU A 559 21.04 -41.72 42.32
N ALA A 560 20.13 -40.76 42.48
CA ALA A 560 19.31 -40.63 43.67
C ALA A 560 18.35 -41.82 43.83
N ALA A 561 17.67 -42.23 42.77
CA ALA A 561 16.76 -43.39 42.78
C ALA A 561 17.48 -44.69 43.16
N ALA A 562 18.70 -44.91 42.68
CA ALA A 562 19.51 -46.07 43.05
C ALA A 562 19.86 -46.08 44.55
N LYS A 563 20.20 -44.91 45.12
CA LYS A 563 20.47 -44.76 46.55
C LYS A 563 19.21 -44.93 47.41
N LEU A 564 18.07 -44.37 46.98
CA LEU A 564 16.77 -44.53 47.66
C LEU A 564 16.30 -45.99 47.66
N MET A 565 16.42 -46.69 46.54
CA MET A 565 16.13 -48.12 46.45
C MET A 565 17.10 -48.95 47.28
N GLY A 566 18.38 -48.57 47.32
CA GLY A 566 19.38 -49.15 48.24
C GLY A 566 18.93 -49.02 49.70
N ALA A 567 18.42 -47.84 50.07
CA ALA A 567 17.87 -47.52 51.38
C ALA A 567 16.50 -48.16 51.71
N GLY A 568 15.96 -49.01 50.83
CA GLY A 568 14.66 -49.65 51.01
C GLY A 568 13.46 -48.70 50.93
N VAL A 569 13.65 -47.48 50.41
CA VAL A 569 12.60 -46.45 50.30
C VAL A 569 11.86 -46.62 48.98
N GLU A 570 10.54 -46.85 49.04
CA GLU A 570 9.71 -46.81 47.84
C GLU A 570 9.58 -45.37 47.32
N ILE A 571 9.92 -45.19 46.04
CA ILE A 571 9.81 -43.90 45.36
C ILE A 571 8.31 -43.58 45.19
N PRO A 572 7.83 -42.41 45.63
CA PRO A 572 6.41 -42.05 45.53
C PRO A 572 5.91 -42.11 44.08
N PRO A 573 4.66 -42.54 43.84
CA PRO A 573 4.07 -42.59 42.50
C PRO A 573 4.13 -41.24 41.77
N GLU A 574 3.92 -40.15 42.52
CA GLU A 574 3.98 -38.77 42.04
C GLU A 574 5.36 -38.40 41.47
N VAL A 575 6.43 -38.95 42.06
CA VAL A 575 7.80 -38.76 41.58
C VAL A 575 8.03 -39.59 40.30
N GLN A 576 7.49 -40.81 40.22
CA GLN A 576 7.58 -41.62 38.99
C GLN A 576 6.81 -41.00 37.81
N GLU A 577 5.64 -40.42 38.08
CA GLU A 577 4.88 -39.63 37.10
C GLU A 577 5.66 -38.39 36.66
N ALA A 578 6.26 -37.65 37.60
CA ALA A 578 7.09 -36.49 37.28
C ALA A 578 8.36 -36.85 36.47
N ILE A 579 8.97 -38.01 36.72
CA ILE A 579 10.09 -38.52 35.92
C ILE A 579 9.62 -38.85 34.49
N SER A 580 8.44 -39.43 34.34
CA SER A 580 7.83 -39.72 33.04
C SER A 580 7.45 -38.43 32.30
N GLU A 581 6.94 -37.43 33.01
CA GLU A 581 6.69 -36.07 32.50
C GLU A 581 7.99 -35.43 32.00
N LEU A 582 9.07 -35.48 32.79
CA LEU A 582 10.38 -34.94 32.39
C LEU A 582 10.93 -35.62 31.11
N ASN A 583 10.77 -36.93 31.00
CA ASN A 583 11.22 -37.69 29.83
C ASN A 583 10.37 -37.41 28.57
N SER A 584 9.09 -37.10 28.77
CA SER A 584 8.14 -36.79 27.69
C SER A 584 8.11 -35.32 27.28
N VAL A 585 8.79 -34.41 28.00
CA VAL A 585 8.99 -33.03 27.53
C VAL A 585 9.69 -33.07 26.18
N GLY A 586 8.98 -32.62 25.15
CA GLY A 586 9.50 -32.54 23.79
C GLY A 586 10.76 -31.69 23.74
N VAL A 587 11.84 -32.27 23.20
CA VAL A 587 13.13 -31.58 23.06
C VAL A 587 13.23 -30.80 21.75
N ALA A 588 12.18 -30.87 20.92
CA ALA A 588 12.04 -30.07 19.73
C ALA A 588 11.46 -28.70 20.12
N ALA A 589 12.31 -27.68 20.17
CA ALA A 589 11.85 -26.31 20.13
C ALA A 589 11.28 -26.03 18.73
N GLU A 590 10.00 -25.66 18.63
CA GLU A 590 9.37 -25.27 17.36
C GLU A 590 9.90 -23.91 16.87
N ASN A 591 10.30 -23.06 17.82
CA ASN A 591 10.93 -21.77 17.58
C ASN A 591 12.04 -21.50 18.61
N VAL A 592 12.98 -20.61 18.28
CA VAL A 592 14.12 -20.27 19.15
C VAL A 592 13.64 -19.69 20.51
N PHE A 593 12.53 -18.97 20.51
CA PHE A 593 11.91 -18.37 21.72
C PHE A 593 11.30 -19.38 22.70
N SER A 594 10.92 -20.56 22.24
CA SER A 594 10.37 -21.60 23.12
C SER A 594 11.44 -22.27 23.97
N LEU A 595 12.72 -22.18 23.58
CA LEU A 595 13.79 -22.90 24.26
C LEU A 595 13.96 -22.52 25.74
N PRO A 596 13.99 -21.22 26.13
CA PRO A 596 14.06 -20.84 27.54
C PRO A 596 12.87 -21.36 28.35
N ALA A 597 11.67 -21.38 27.74
CA ALA A 597 10.46 -21.89 28.39
C ALA A 597 10.51 -23.42 28.59
N ILE A 598 10.97 -24.16 27.58
CA ILE A 598 11.15 -25.62 27.66
C ILE A 598 12.21 -25.96 28.73
N ALA A 599 13.35 -25.26 28.74
CA ALA A 599 14.40 -25.45 29.73
C ALA A 599 13.91 -25.16 31.16
N ARG A 600 13.18 -24.05 31.36
CA ARG A 600 12.55 -23.70 32.65
C ARG A 600 11.57 -24.78 33.11
N LYS A 601 10.75 -25.31 32.20
CA LYS A 601 9.80 -26.39 32.52
C LYS A 601 10.53 -27.67 32.96
N MET A 602 11.62 -28.06 32.29
CA MET A 602 12.43 -29.22 32.70
C MET A 602 13.03 -29.05 34.10
N VAL A 603 13.58 -27.86 34.39
CA VAL A 603 14.15 -27.53 35.71
C VAL A 603 13.05 -27.49 36.77
N GLU A 604 11.88 -26.94 36.46
CA GLU A 604 10.75 -26.87 37.38
C GLU A 604 10.23 -28.26 37.75
N ILE A 605 10.07 -29.17 36.78
CA ILE A 605 9.67 -30.56 37.06
C ILE A 605 10.70 -31.23 37.99
N TYR A 606 12.00 -31.05 37.71
CA TYR A 606 13.05 -31.62 38.55
C TYR A 606 13.04 -31.06 39.98
N GLU A 607 12.97 -29.75 40.18
CA GLU A 607 13.09 -29.14 41.51
C GLU A 607 11.80 -29.27 42.32
N LYS A 608 10.65 -28.91 41.72
CA LYS A 608 9.38 -28.80 42.46
C LYS A 608 8.61 -30.12 42.55
N LYS A 609 8.69 -30.98 41.54
CA LYS A 609 7.93 -32.24 41.52
C LYS A 609 8.75 -33.43 41.97
N ILE A 610 10.04 -33.49 41.61
CA ILE A 610 10.92 -34.62 41.98
C ILE A 610 11.66 -34.34 43.28
N SER A 611 12.54 -33.33 43.31
CA SER A 611 13.40 -33.06 44.46
C SER A 611 12.61 -32.72 45.71
N ALA A 612 11.63 -31.82 45.62
CA ALA A 612 10.85 -31.39 46.77
C ALA A 612 10.06 -32.54 47.42
N ASN A 613 9.48 -33.45 46.63
CA ASN A 613 8.72 -34.58 47.14
C ASN A 613 9.61 -35.61 47.85
N VAL A 614 10.80 -35.89 47.29
CA VAL A 614 11.80 -36.76 47.95
C VAL A 614 12.29 -36.14 49.26
N ILE A 615 12.54 -34.82 49.30
CA ILE A 615 12.93 -34.11 50.53
C ILE A 615 11.80 -34.11 51.56
N ALA A 616 10.54 -33.98 51.13
CA ALA A 616 9.39 -34.06 52.04
C ALA A 616 9.29 -35.45 52.69
N GLN A 617 9.47 -36.52 51.92
CA GLN A 617 9.50 -37.88 52.45
C GLN A 617 10.66 -38.09 53.45
N LEU A 618 11.85 -37.53 53.16
CA LEU A 618 12.98 -37.57 54.08
C LEU A 618 12.66 -36.94 55.43
N LYS A 619 11.97 -35.79 55.43
CA LYS A 619 11.58 -35.12 56.68
C LYS A 619 10.67 -35.99 57.54
N VAL A 620 9.68 -36.64 56.92
CA VAL A 620 8.74 -37.54 57.62
C VAL A 620 9.49 -38.70 58.29
N GLU A 621 10.43 -39.34 57.58
CA GLU A 621 11.22 -40.45 58.12
C GLU A 621 12.18 -39.99 59.24
N VAL A 622 12.82 -38.82 59.08
CA VAL A 622 13.67 -38.23 60.13
C VAL A 622 12.86 -37.96 61.40
N ASP A 623 11.69 -37.32 61.28
CA ASP A 623 10.83 -36.99 62.42
C ASP A 623 10.33 -38.25 63.16
N SER A 624 9.98 -39.30 62.42
CA SER A 624 9.61 -40.61 62.96
C SER A 624 10.76 -41.23 63.78
N LEU A 625 11.97 -41.28 63.22
CA LEU A 625 13.15 -41.84 63.88
C LEU A 625 13.61 -41.03 65.10
N VAL A 626 13.52 -39.69 65.06
CA VAL A 626 13.79 -38.83 66.23
C VAL A 626 12.85 -39.21 67.37
N THR A 627 11.55 -39.29 67.09
CA THR A 627 10.52 -39.61 68.09
C THR A 627 10.79 -40.97 68.75
N SER A 628 11.14 -41.98 67.95
CA SER A 628 11.44 -43.33 68.45
C SER A 628 12.72 -43.38 69.29
N LEU A 629 13.79 -42.71 68.87
CA LEU A 629 15.06 -42.71 69.61
C LEU A 629 15.03 -41.83 70.88
N GLU A 630 14.22 -40.76 70.91
CA GLU A 630 13.98 -39.98 72.12
C GLU A 630 13.29 -40.81 73.20
N LYS A 631 12.28 -41.61 72.82
CA LYS A 631 11.62 -42.58 73.71
C LYS A 631 12.57 -43.69 74.18
N ALA A 632 13.50 -44.13 73.34
CA ALA A 632 14.52 -45.10 73.75
C ALA A 632 15.47 -44.52 74.81
N LYS A 633 15.82 -43.23 74.65
CA LYS A 633 16.69 -42.53 75.59
C LYS A 633 16.05 -42.40 76.97
N SER A 634 14.73 -42.14 77.07
CA SER A 634 14.04 -42.07 78.36
C SER A 634 14.06 -43.39 79.14
N ILE A 635 14.24 -44.52 78.45
CA ILE A 635 14.31 -45.87 79.03
C ILE A 635 15.75 -46.31 79.37
N GLY A 636 16.73 -45.44 79.09
CA GLY A 636 18.15 -45.65 79.41
C GLY A 636 19.01 -46.18 78.26
N VAL A 637 18.51 -46.21 77.03
CA VAL A 637 19.32 -46.59 75.86
C VAL A 637 20.26 -45.44 75.46
N LYS A 638 21.56 -45.73 75.31
CA LYS A 638 22.60 -44.71 75.01
C LYS A 638 22.67 -44.32 73.52
N VAL A 639 21.77 -43.44 73.08
CA VAL A 639 21.60 -43.03 71.65
C VAL A 639 21.85 -41.54 71.35
N GLU A 640 22.61 -40.80 72.18
CA GLU A 640 22.77 -39.34 72.01
C GLU A 640 23.52 -38.91 70.74
N LYS A 641 24.40 -39.76 70.20
CA LYS A 641 25.15 -39.44 68.98
C LYS A 641 24.26 -39.53 67.76
N GLU A 642 23.41 -40.55 67.75
CA GLU A 642 22.43 -40.87 66.73
C GLU A 642 21.32 -39.79 66.70
N LEU A 643 20.81 -39.34 67.86
CA LEU A 643 19.87 -38.22 67.95
C LEU A 643 20.45 -36.88 67.45
N LYS A 644 21.72 -36.58 67.76
CA LYS A 644 22.37 -35.35 67.25
C LYS A 644 22.44 -35.32 65.72
N MET A 645 22.70 -36.46 65.10
CA MET A 645 22.74 -36.58 63.65
C MET A 645 21.36 -36.31 63.02
N LEU A 646 20.30 -36.88 63.59
CA LEU A 646 18.93 -36.66 63.11
C LEU A 646 18.46 -35.21 63.31
N HIS A 647 18.72 -34.60 64.46
CA HIS A 647 18.39 -33.18 64.68
C HIS A 647 19.15 -32.23 63.76
N ASN A 648 20.39 -32.58 63.36
CA ASN A 648 21.12 -31.79 62.37
C ASN A 648 20.45 -31.85 60.99
N LEU A 649 20.00 -33.04 60.56
CA LEU A 649 19.23 -33.21 59.32
C LEU A 649 17.86 -32.50 59.37
N GLN A 650 17.27 -32.36 60.56
CA GLN A 650 16.02 -31.65 60.76
C GLN A 650 16.19 -30.12 60.69
N LYS A 651 17.29 -29.59 61.23
CA LYS A 651 17.61 -28.14 61.23
C LYS A 651 18.10 -27.65 59.87
N GLU A 652 18.89 -28.46 59.16
CA GLU A 652 19.44 -28.16 57.84
C GLU A 652 19.01 -29.25 56.86
N PRO A 653 17.75 -29.22 56.39
CA PRO A 653 17.28 -30.19 55.41
C PRO A 653 18.03 -30.00 54.07
N PRO A 654 18.36 -31.09 53.37
CA PRO A 654 19.04 -31.02 52.08
C PRO A 654 18.21 -30.26 51.04
N THR A 655 18.89 -29.48 50.19
CA THR A 655 18.27 -28.67 49.14
C THR A 655 18.32 -29.32 47.75
N GLU A 656 19.29 -30.22 47.51
CA GLU A 656 19.40 -30.99 46.27
C GLU A 656 19.01 -32.46 46.48
N LEU A 657 18.56 -33.09 45.39
CA LEU A 657 18.14 -34.48 45.36
C LEU A 657 19.28 -35.46 45.73
N GLU A 658 20.52 -35.16 45.33
CA GLU A 658 21.69 -36.00 45.65
C GLU A 658 21.97 -35.99 47.16
N ASP A 659 21.93 -34.82 47.79
CA ASP A 659 22.12 -34.66 49.23
C ASP A 659 20.98 -35.33 50.02
N ALA A 660 19.76 -35.26 49.50
CA ALA A 660 18.61 -35.95 50.08
C ALA A 660 18.77 -37.48 50.02
N ALA A 661 19.28 -38.01 48.91
CA ALA A 661 19.55 -39.43 48.76
C ALA A 661 20.69 -39.91 49.68
N ASP A 662 21.75 -39.10 49.84
CA ASP A 662 22.82 -39.37 50.81
C ASP A 662 22.34 -39.36 52.26
N ALA A 663 21.34 -38.52 52.57
CA ALA A 663 20.71 -38.52 53.88
C ALA A 663 19.90 -39.81 54.13
N PHE A 664 19.18 -40.33 53.14
CA PHE A 664 18.48 -41.62 53.27
C PHE A 664 19.43 -42.81 53.47
N ASP A 665 20.53 -42.89 52.71
CA ASP A 665 21.57 -43.92 52.91
C ASP A 665 22.14 -43.85 54.34
N LYS A 666 22.37 -42.64 54.85
CA LYS A 666 22.77 -42.41 56.24
C LYS A 666 21.73 -42.87 57.27
N LEU A 667 20.42 -42.72 56.99
CA LEU A 667 19.34 -43.21 57.86
C LEU A 667 19.26 -44.75 57.84
N GLU A 668 19.40 -45.38 56.68
CA GLU A 668 19.43 -46.84 56.57
C GLU A 668 20.60 -47.43 57.35
N ASN A 669 21.81 -46.87 57.18
CA ASN A 669 22.99 -47.29 57.93
C ASN A 669 22.82 -47.14 59.46
N LEU A 670 22.00 -46.18 59.90
CA LEU A 670 21.70 -45.97 61.32
C LEU A 670 20.70 -47.00 61.84
N THR A 671 19.63 -47.30 61.09
CA THR A 671 18.59 -48.27 61.47
C THR A 671 19.03 -49.72 61.37
N THR A 672 20.04 -50.03 60.57
CA THR A 672 20.63 -51.38 60.40
C THR A 672 21.92 -51.58 61.21
N SER A 673 22.39 -50.54 61.92
CA SER A 673 23.64 -50.58 62.67
C SER A 673 23.62 -51.64 63.78
N LYS A 674 24.48 -52.66 63.64
CA LYS A 674 24.69 -53.70 64.67
C LYS A 674 25.04 -53.15 66.05
N LYS A 675 25.68 -51.97 66.11
CA LYS A 675 26.02 -51.31 67.39
C LYS A 675 24.80 -50.75 68.09
N VAL A 676 23.85 -50.18 67.36
CA VAL A 676 22.60 -49.63 67.92
C VAL A 676 21.69 -50.77 68.34
N HIS A 677 21.52 -51.79 67.48
CA HIS A 677 20.82 -53.03 67.80
C HIS A 677 21.35 -53.71 69.07
N LYS A 678 22.67 -53.80 69.23
CA LYS A 678 23.28 -54.36 70.45
C LYS A 678 22.94 -53.53 71.70
N LYS A 679 23.02 -52.20 71.63
CA LYS A 679 22.68 -51.32 72.77
C LYS A 679 21.22 -51.50 73.21
N ILE A 680 20.30 -51.70 72.27
CA ILE A 680 18.88 -51.92 72.55
C ILE A 680 18.68 -53.32 73.14
N ARG A 681 19.27 -54.35 72.52
CA ARG A 681 19.18 -55.75 73.00
C ARG A 681 19.76 -55.91 74.42
N ASP A 682 20.93 -55.33 74.70
CA ASP A 682 21.56 -55.37 76.03
C ASP A 682 20.63 -54.76 77.11
N ARG A 683 19.89 -53.68 76.79
CA ARG A 683 18.93 -53.05 77.72
C ARG A 683 17.64 -53.88 77.87
N VAL A 684 17.16 -54.47 76.79
CA VAL A 684 15.99 -55.37 76.80
C VAL A 684 16.27 -56.61 77.65
N ASP A 685 17.43 -57.23 77.50
CA ASP A 685 17.85 -58.40 78.29
C ASP A 685 17.99 -58.05 79.79
N GLU A 686 18.58 -56.88 80.09
CA GLU A 686 18.66 -56.38 81.46
C GLU A 686 17.27 -56.14 82.07
N ALA A 687 16.36 -55.52 81.33
CA ALA A 687 15.01 -55.24 81.81
C ALA A 687 14.20 -56.53 82.04
N HIS A 688 14.32 -57.50 81.13
CA HIS A 688 13.70 -58.83 81.25
C HIS A 688 14.18 -59.58 82.50
N GLY A 689 15.49 -59.57 82.77
CA GLY A 689 16.06 -60.17 83.97
C GLY A 689 15.53 -59.53 85.26
N GLN A 690 15.52 -58.20 85.32
CA GLN A 690 15.01 -57.45 86.49
C GLN A 690 13.53 -57.72 86.77
N ILE A 691 12.69 -57.80 85.74
CA ILE A 691 11.27 -58.10 85.88
C ILE A 691 11.09 -59.56 86.37
N LYS A 692 11.83 -60.50 85.80
CA LYS A 692 11.75 -61.92 86.18
C LYS A 692 12.10 -62.16 87.65
N ASP A 693 13.16 -61.52 88.15
CA ASP A 693 13.57 -61.63 89.55
C ASP A 693 12.52 -61.01 90.49
N ALA A 694 11.89 -59.90 90.06
CA ALA A 694 10.84 -59.22 90.82
C ALA A 694 9.51 -59.99 90.89
N VAL A 695 9.20 -60.84 89.91
CA VAL A 695 7.98 -61.67 89.91
C VAL A 695 7.93 -62.61 91.11
N GLN A 696 9.06 -63.19 91.54
CA GLN A 696 9.10 -64.08 92.71
C GLN A 696 8.64 -63.38 93.99
N LEU A 697 9.00 -62.10 94.17
CA LEU A 697 8.59 -61.31 95.33
C LEU A 697 7.07 -61.12 95.40
N PHE A 698 6.43 -60.89 94.25
CA PHE A 698 4.97 -60.72 94.18
C PHE A 698 4.20 -62.03 94.39
N GLU A 699 4.81 -63.18 94.07
CA GLU A 699 4.26 -64.50 94.39
C GLU A 699 4.25 -64.74 95.90
N ASP A 700 5.36 -64.44 96.57
CA ASP A 700 5.52 -64.64 98.02
C ASP A 700 4.56 -63.75 98.84
N GLN A 701 4.19 -62.58 98.31
CA GLN A 701 3.23 -61.64 98.90
C GLN A 701 1.76 -61.96 98.53
N GLY A 702 1.49 -63.04 97.79
CA GLY A 702 0.13 -63.57 97.56
C GLY A 702 -0.67 -62.92 96.44
N MET A 703 -0.05 -62.24 95.47
CA MET A 703 -0.73 -61.57 94.34
C MET A 703 -0.78 -62.42 93.07
N SER A 704 -1.56 -63.51 93.10
CA SER A 704 -1.59 -64.52 92.02
C SER A 704 -2.04 -63.98 90.65
N GLU A 705 -3.06 -63.12 90.59
CA GLU A 705 -3.59 -62.58 89.32
C GLU A 705 -2.60 -61.64 88.60
N PHE A 706 -1.87 -60.82 89.36
CA PHE A 706 -0.87 -59.90 88.81
C PHE A 706 0.34 -60.67 88.26
N VAL A 707 0.77 -61.71 88.99
CA VAL A 707 1.88 -62.58 88.58
C VAL A 707 1.54 -63.37 87.31
N GLU A 708 0.34 -63.94 87.18
CA GLU A 708 -0.04 -64.69 85.97
C GLU A 708 0.00 -63.80 84.72
N ARG A 709 -0.47 -62.55 84.83
CA ARG A 709 -0.39 -61.56 83.74
C ARG A 709 1.07 -61.23 83.36
N LEU A 710 1.93 -61.02 84.36
CA LEU A 710 3.36 -60.73 84.13
C LEU A 710 4.11 -61.91 83.53
N LYS A 711 3.81 -63.14 83.95
CA LYS A 711 4.43 -64.35 83.40
C LYS A 711 4.08 -64.56 81.93
N LEU A 712 2.83 -64.35 81.53
CA LEU A 712 2.41 -64.40 80.12
C LEU A 712 3.18 -63.37 79.27
N LEU A 713 3.29 -62.12 79.75
CA LEU A 713 4.03 -61.07 79.05
C LEU A 713 5.54 -61.37 78.96
N LEU A 714 6.13 -61.96 80.01
CA LEU A 714 7.54 -62.39 80.04
C LEU A 714 7.84 -63.57 79.11
N GLU A 715 6.86 -64.44 78.82
CA GLU A 715 6.99 -65.56 77.87
C GLU A 715 6.95 -65.09 76.40
N GLU A 716 6.20 -64.02 76.10
CA GLU A 716 6.13 -63.46 74.74
C GLU A 716 7.39 -62.69 74.32
N VAL A 717 8.09 -62.07 75.27
CA VAL A 717 9.26 -61.20 75.00
C VAL A 717 10.42 -61.96 74.32
N PRO A 718 10.85 -63.15 74.79
CA PRO A 718 11.86 -63.97 74.12
C PRO A 718 11.45 -64.40 72.71
N ILE A 719 10.16 -64.66 72.48
CA ILE A 719 9.64 -65.09 71.17
C ILE A 719 9.72 -63.95 70.16
N LYS A 720 9.38 -62.72 70.57
CA LYS A 720 9.50 -61.51 69.74
C LYS A 720 10.96 -61.11 69.45
N LEU A 721 11.89 -61.49 70.32
CA LEU A 721 13.34 -61.21 70.17
C LEU A 721 14.11 -62.25 69.35
N GLN A 722 13.59 -63.47 69.17
CA GLN A 722 14.24 -64.55 68.40
C GLN A 722 14.16 -64.36 66.89
N THR A 723 13.18 -63.60 66.39
CA THR A 723 13.20 -63.06 65.03
C THR A 723 14.26 -61.97 64.96
N ASP A 724 15.37 -62.20 64.26
CA ASP A 724 16.34 -61.16 63.94
C ASP A 724 15.65 -60.08 63.08
N THR A 725 15.10 -59.07 63.74
CA THR A 725 14.47 -57.93 63.07
C THR A 725 15.55 -57.06 62.43
N PRO A 726 15.46 -56.75 61.13
CA PRO A 726 16.51 -56.00 60.43
C PRO A 726 16.60 -54.53 60.91
N HIS A 727 15.51 -53.96 61.42
CA HIS A 727 15.42 -52.54 61.77
C HIS A 727 15.27 -52.29 63.27
N VAL A 728 15.95 -51.25 63.75
CA VAL A 728 16.00 -50.81 65.16
C VAL A 728 14.61 -50.55 65.78
N ASN A 729 13.61 -50.13 64.99
CA ASN A 729 12.29 -49.73 65.50
C ASN A 729 11.52 -50.86 66.18
N GLU A 730 11.55 -52.08 65.63
CA GLU A 730 10.80 -53.21 66.17
C GLU A 730 11.38 -53.73 67.49
N ALA A 731 12.71 -53.68 67.64
CA ALA A 731 13.39 -53.99 68.90
C ALA A 731 13.14 -52.92 69.97
N LEU A 732 12.87 -51.68 69.55
CA LEU A 732 12.59 -50.53 70.42
C LEU A 732 11.21 -50.63 71.05
N ASP A 733 10.22 -51.11 70.31
CA ASP A 733 8.86 -51.35 70.81
C ASP A 733 8.83 -52.39 71.93
N VAL A 734 9.61 -53.47 71.80
CA VAL A 734 9.79 -54.48 72.86
C VAL A 734 10.44 -53.83 74.10
N CYS A 735 11.44 -52.97 73.91
CA CYS A 735 12.06 -52.23 75.01
C CYS A 735 11.09 -51.27 75.73
N LEU A 736 10.19 -50.61 74.98
CA LEU A 736 9.14 -49.73 75.50
C LEU A 736 8.14 -50.51 76.37
N THR A 737 7.70 -51.68 75.91
CA THR A 737 6.77 -52.51 76.68
C THR A 737 7.36 -53.01 78.01
N LEU A 738 8.64 -53.41 78.02
CA LEU A 738 9.31 -53.84 79.25
C LEU A 738 9.50 -52.69 80.24
N ALA A 739 9.83 -51.47 79.77
CA ALA A 739 9.99 -50.32 80.66
C ALA A 739 8.68 -49.95 81.38
N SER A 740 7.56 -49.97 80.66
CA SER A 740 6.24 -49.72 81.25
C SER A 740 5.89 -50.75 82.33
N ILE A 741 6.28 -52.02 82.15
CA ILE A 741 6.08 -53.08 83.15
C ILE A 741 6.95 -52.82 84.38
N GLN A 742 8.19 -52.37 84.21
CA GLN A 742 9.08 -52.03 85.33
C GLN A 742 8.53 -50.91 86.22
N GLU A 743 7.95 -49.87 85.61
CA GLU A 743 7.28 -48.78 86.34
C GLU A 743 6.07 -49.29 87.12
N GLU A 744 5.21 -50.10 86.49
CA GLU A 744 4.04 -50.70 87.15
C GLU A 744 4.46 -51.54 88.38
N MET A 745 5.52 -52.35 88.26
CA MET A 745 6.03 -53.15 89.38
C MET A 745 6.61 -52.29 90.52
N LEU A 746 7.31 -51.20 90.20
CA LEU A 746 7.84 -50.27 91.20
C LEU A 746 6.74 -49.66 92.07
N ASP A 747 5.65 -49.22 91.43
CA ASP A 747 4.50 -48.65 92.13
C ASP A 747 3.81 -49.68 93.03
N VAL A 748 3.70 -50.93 92.57
CA VAL A 748 3.12 -52.01 93.36
C VAL A 748 3.97 -52.32 94.61
N ILE A 749 5.31 -52.35 94.52
CA ILE A 749 6.18 -52.56 95.69
C ILE A 749 6.02 -51.45 96.72
N LYS A 750 5.98 -50.19 96.28
CA LYS A 750 5.78 -49.04 97.18
C LYS A 750 4.46 -49.15 97.94
N ASN A 751 3.39 -49.52 97.24
CA ASN A 751 2.07 -49.74 97.83
C ASN A 751 2.05 -50.89 98.86
N ILE A 752 2.77 -51.99 98.60
CA ILE A 752 2.89 -53.10 99.57
C ILE A 752 3.64 -52.65 100.82
N ALA A 753 4.74 -51.91 100.64
CA ALA A 753 5.56 -51.44 101.75
C ALA A 753 4.84 -50.51 102.71
N ASP A 754 4.00 -49.61 102.17
CA ASP A 754 3.15 -48.71 102.95
C ASP A 754 2.10 -49.50 103.75
N LYS A 755 1.42 -50.48 103.14
CA LYS A 755 0.49 -51.38 103.87
C LYS A 755 1.19 -52.17 104.97
N SER A 756 2.37 -52.73 104.67
CA SER A 756 3.20 -53.45 105.65
C SER A 756 3.62 -52.54 106.83
N ALA A 757 3.73 -51.22 106.61
CA ALA A 757 4.05 -50.25 107.66
C ALA A 757 2.89 -50.08 108.64
N GLU A 758 1.69 -49.87 108.11
CA GLU A 758 0.46 -49.71 108.87
C GLU A 758 0.16 -50.96 109.71
N ASP A 759 0.27 -52.14 109.10
CA ASP A 759 0.06 -53.43 109.78
C ASP A 759 1.08 -53.65 110.91
N HIS A 760 2.35 -53.27 110.69
CA HIS A 760 3.39 -53.40 111.70
C HIS A 760 3.13 -52.50 112.91
N GLU A 761 2.74 -51.25 112.69
CA GLU A 761 2.42 -50.30 113.77
C GLU A 761 1.19 -50.78 114.59
N GLU A 762 0.16 -51.29 113.93
CA GLU A 762 -0.98 -51.91 114.61
C GLU A 762 -0.57 -53.11 115.47
N GLN A 763 0.31 -53.97 114.95
CA GLN A 763 0.76 -55.15 115.69
C GLN A 763 1.60 -54.78 116.92
N LEU A 764 2.44 -53.74 116.84
CA LEU A 764 3.20 -53.22 117.97
C LEU A 764 2.27 -52.74 119.09
N LYS A 765 1.25 -51.94 118.74
CA LYS A 765 0.24 -51.43 119.70
C LYS A 765 -0.61 -52.53 120.32
N LYS A 766 -0.92 -53.60 119.57
CA LYS A 766 -1.71 -54.74 120.07
C LYS A 766 -0.89 -55.68 120.97
N LYS A 767 0.38 -55.93 120.65
CA LYS A 767 1.20 -56.96 121.34
C LYS A 767 2.02 -56.41 122.51
N SER A 768 2.45 -55.15 122.49
CA SER A 768 3.19 -54.55 123.60
C SER A 768 2.29 -53.70 124.49
N GLN A 769 2.18 -54.07 125.77
CA GLN A 769 1.31 -53.40 126.76
C GLN A 769 1.85 -52.02 127.15
N TYR A 770 3.16 -51.79 127.01
CA TYR A 770 3.84 -50.56 127.43
C TYR A 770 4.38 -49.73 126.25
N PHE A 771 3.93 -50.01 125.03
CA PHE A 771 4.47 -49.41 123.81
C PHE A 771 4.46 -47.88 123.82
N SER A 772 3.42 -47.24 124.39
CA SER A 772 3.33 -45.78 124.50
C SER A 772 4.43 -45.14 125.37
N THR A 773 5.03 -45.91 126.29
CA THR A 773 6.19 -45.46 127.09
C THR A 773 7.48 -45.66 126.30
N ILE A 774 7.59 -46.77 125.57
CA ILE A 774 8.72 -47.04 124.65
C ILE A 774 8.80 -45.95 123.57
N GLU A 775 7.67 -45.60 122.96
CA GLU A 775 7.53 -44.58 121.93
C GLU A 775 8.05 -43.21 122.40
N ARG A 776 7.65 -42.78 123.60
CA ARG A 776 8.15 -41.52 124.20
C ARG A 776 9.65 -41.54 124.49
N VAL A 777 10.18 -42.67 124.94
CA VAL A 777 11.64 -42.82 125.13
C VAL A 777 12.36 -42.72 123.79
N ILE A 778 11.80 -43.27 122.71
CA ILE A 778 12.37 -43.15 121.35
C ILE A 778 12.32 -41.70 120.88
N GLU A 779 11.23 -40.96 121.12
CA GLU A 779 11.11 -39.56 120.74
C GLU A 779 12.11 -38.66 121.48
N ASN A 780 12.22 -38.80 122.81
CA ASN A 780 13.07 -37.95 123.64
C ASN A 780 14.56 -38.34 123.60
N HIS A 781 14.86 -39.61 123.32
CA HIS A 781 16.21 -40.17 123.33
C HIS A 781 16.55 -40.94 122.04
N SER A 782 16.12 -40.46 120.86
CA SER A 782 16.23 -41.19 119.57
C SER A 782 17.64 -41.67 119.22
N ASP A 783 18.65 -40.83 119.48
CA ASP A 783 20.03 -41.06 119.08
C ASP A 783 20.71 -42.13 119.95
N ASP A 784 20.43 -42.09 121.25
CA ASP A 784 20.98 -43.02 122.21
C ASP A 784 20.20 -44.34 122.19
N PHE A 785 18.87 -44.28 121.98
CA PHE A 785 18.03 -45.45 121.78
C PHE A 785 18.46 -46.25 120.54
N SER A 786 18.71 -45.57 119.42
CA SER A 786 19.14 -46.22 118.17
C SER A 786 20.51 -46.89 118.29
N LYS A 787 21.40 -46.35 119.13
CA LYS A 787 22.74 -46.92 119.36
C LYS A 787 22.74 -48.08 120.35
N ILE A 788 21.93 -47.98 121.41
CA ILE A 788 22.06 -48.84 122.60
C ILE A 788 20.97 -49.92 122.62
N VAL A 789 19.76 -49.66 122.10
CA VAL A 789 18.60 -50.55 122.25
C VAL A 789 18.19 -51.21 120.93
N PHE A 790 17.87 -50.42 119.89
CA PHE A 790 17.52 -50.91 118.56
C PHE A 790 17.60 -49.79 117.50
N ASP A 791 18.19 -50.04 116.34
CA ASP A 791 18.48 -49.03 115.30
C ASP A 791 17.23 -48.62 114.48
N VAL A 792 16.39 -47.77 115.07
CA VAL A 792 15.19 -47.19 114.44
C VAL A 792 15.57 -46.21 113.32
N LYS A 793 16.73 -45.55 113.41
CA LYS A 793 17.21 -44.61 112.38
C LYS A 793 17.51 -45.31 111.05
N LYS A 794 18.10 -46.50 111.08
CA LYS A 794 18.32 -47.29 109.86
C LYS A 794 16.98 -47.70 109.21
N MET A 795 15.99 -48.09 110.01
CA MET A 795 14.65 -48.45 109.51
C MET A 795 13.97 -47.27 108.79
N ASN A 796 13.98 -46.07 109.39
CA ASN A 796 13.38 -44.88 108.77
C ASN A 796 14.10 -44.43 107.49
N LYS A 797 15.42 -44.63 107.40
CA LYS A 797 16.18 -44.37 106.17
C LYS A 797 15.79 -45.33 105.05
N LEU A 798 15.64 -46.62 105.36
CA LEU A 798 15.20 -47.62 104.38
C LEU A 798 13.78 -47.33 103.87
N GLU A 799 12.89 -46.78 104.70
CA GLU A 799 11.56 -46.34 104.26
C GLU A 799 11.61 -45.17 103.28
N ALA A 800 12.47 -44.17 103.55
CA ALA A 800 12.66 -43.05 102.64
C ALA A 800 13.30 -43.49 101.30
N ASP A 801 14.34 -44.32 101.36
CA ASP A 801 15.04 -44.85 100.18
C ASP A 801 14.11 -45.70 99.30
N LEU A 802 13.16 -46.43 99.91
CA LEU A 802 12.17 -47.21 99.17
C LEU A 802 11.14 -46.32 98.45
N LYS A 803 10.68 -45.23 99.08
CA LYS A 803 9.74 -44.29 98.48
C LYS A 803 10.35 -43.53 97.29
N GLU A 804 11.62 -43.18 97.40
CA GLU A 804 12.37 -42.43 96.39
C GLU A 804 13.03 -43.32 95.32
N SER A 805 12.97 -44.66 95.45
CA SER A 805 13.61 -45.54 94.47
C SER A 805 12.92 -45.49 93.11
N GLU A 806 13.72 -45.23 92.07
CA GLU A 806 13.38 -45.33 90.64
C GLU A 806 13.84 -46.67 90.03
N SER A 807 14.50 -47.52 90.83
CA SER A 807 15.12 -48.76 90.36
C SER A 807 14.47 -49.96 91.03
N LEU A 808 13.86 -50.83 90.22
CA LEU A 808 13.15 -52.02 90.69
C LEU A 808 14.03 -52.92 91.58
N PRO A 809 15.28 -53.26 91.22
CA PRO A 809 16.17 -54.05 92.09
C PRO A 809 16.50 -53.38 93.43
N LYS A 810 16.70 -52.06 93.43
CA LYS A 810 16.99 -51.32 94.67
C LYS A 810 15.77 -51.27 95.58
N ALA A 811 14.58 -51.06 95.00
CA ALA A 811 13.33 -51.07 95.74
C ALA A 811 13.08 -52.44 96.39
N ILE A 812 13.34 -53.55 95.68
CA ILE A 812 13.22 -54.92 96.21
C ILE A 812 14.18 -55.15 97.38
N SER A 813 15.46 -54.76 97.24
CA SER A 813 16.45 -54.91 98.31
C SER A 813 16.08 -54.11 99.55
N CYS A 814 15.66 -52.84 99.37
CA CYS A 814 15.21 -52.00 100.47
C CYS A 814 13.98 -52.60 101.17
N PHE A 815 13.01 -53.13 100.41
CA PHE A 815 11.81 -53.76 100.95
C PHE A 815 12.13 -54.96 101.87
N HIS A 816 12.98 -55.90 101.42
CA HIS A 816 13.33 -57.07 102.23
C HIS A 816 14.09 -56.73 103.51
N GLU A 817 15.06 -55.82 103.45
CA GLU A 817 15.79 -55.38 104.66
C GLU A 817 14.85 -54.70 105.67
N LEU A 818 13.82 -54.03 105.17
CA LEU A 818 12.85 -53.30 105.97
C LEU A 818 11.87 -54.25 106.67
N GLU A 819 11.36 -55.27 105.99
CA GLU A 819 10.50 -56.29 106.63
C GLU A 819 11.24 -57.07 107.72
N ASP A 820 12.50 -57.47 107.50
CA ASP A 820 13.31 -58.16 108.51
C ASP A 820 13.57 -57.28 109.75
N MET A 821 13.85 -55.99 109.55
CA MET A 821 14.03 -55.02 110.64
C MET A 821 12.72 -54.80 111.43
N ARG A 822 11.57 -54.68 110.75
CA ARG A 822 10.25 -54.58 111.40
C ARG A 822 9.95 -55.82 112.25
N GLY A 823 10.20 -57.02 111.71
CA GLY A 823 10.02 -58.26 112.47
C GLY A 823 10.85 -58.30 113.77
N LYS A 824 12.15 -57.99 113.68
CA LYS A 824 13.05 -57.94 114.84
C LYS A 824 12.67 -56.85 115.84
N TRP A 825 12.19 -55.71 115.36
CA TRP A 825 11.71 -54.63 116.22
C TRP A 825 10.49 -55.04 117.03
N LEU A 826 9.54 -55.75 116.40
CA LEU A 826 8.35 -56.26 117.07
C LEU A 826 8.71 -57.22 118.23
N GLU A 827 9.62 -58.16 117.99
CA GLU A 827 10.10 -59.08 119.02
C GLU A 827 10.81 -58.33 120.16
N LYS A 828 11.66 -57.34 119.82
CA LYS A 828 12.37 -56.54 120.81
C LYS A 828 11.39 -55.73 121.67
N ALA A 829 10.42 -55.05 121.06
CA ALA A 829 9.41 -54.28 121.78
C ALA A 829 8.60 -55.15 122.75
N VAL A 830 8.20 -56.36 122.34
CA VAL A 830 7.52 -57.33 123.23
C VAL A 830 8.44 -57.77 124.38
N SER A 831 9.72 -58.04 124.13
CA SER A 831 10.67 -58.39 125.20
C SER A 831 10.89 -57.25 126.20
N MET A 832 10.75 -56.00 125.77
CA MET A 832 10.88 -54.83 126.63
C MET A 832 9.71 -54.69 127.61
N ASP A 833 8.54 -55.28 127.34
CA ASP A 833 7.44 -55.31 128.31
C ASP A 833 7.84 -56.01 129.61
N ASP A 834 8.69 -57.05 129.55
CA ASP A 834 9.22 -57.71 130.74
C ASP A 834 10.12 -56.79 131.55
N TRP A 835 10.85 -55.88 130.89
CA TRP A 835 11.65 -54.87 131.56
C TRP A 835 10.75 -53.86 132.27
N HIS A 836 9.61 -53.50 131.66
CA HIS A 836 8.64 -52.58 132.27
C HIS A 836 7.94 -53.16 133.49
N LYS A 837 7.81 -54.49 133.63
CA LYS A 837 7.30 -55.11 134.86
C LYS A 837 8.16 -54.72 136.07
N SER A 838 9.48 -54.66 135.89
CA SER A 838 10.42 -54.24 136.93
C SER A 838 10.30 -52.75 137.27
N LEU A 839 9.91 -51.89 136.31
CA LEU A 839 9.69 -50.46 136.56
C LEU A 839 8.65 -50.22 137.66
N ARG A 840 7.58 -51.05 137.74
CA ARG A 840 6.59 -50.93 138.83
C ARG A 840 7.24 -51.10 140.21
N MET A 841 8.16 -52.06 140.37
CA MET A 841 8.87 -52.25 141.64
C MET A 841 9.76 -51.06 141.98
N TYR A 842 10.52 -50.54 141.01
CA TYR A 842 11.38 -49.38 141.26
C TYR A 842 10.59 -48.10 141.54
N MET A 843 9.43 -47.94 140.91
CA MET A 843 8.50 -46.82 141.18
C MET A 843 7.66 -47.02 142.44
N THR A 844 7.73 -48.18 143.11
CA THR A 844 6.99 -48.41 144.37
C THR A 844 7.57 -47.53 145.48
N GLY A 845 6.74 -46.67 146.07
CA GLY A 845 7.15 -45.67 147.04
C GLY A 845 7.45 -44.28 146.45
N PHE A 846 7.39 -44.13 145.11
CA PHE A 846 7.41 -42.83 144.48
C PHE A 846 6.11 -42.10 144.77
N SER A 847 6.20 -40.90 145.35
CA SER A 847 5.05 -40.01 145.51
C SER A 847 5.21 -38.78 144.62
N PRO A 848 4.29 -38.56 143.67
CA PRO A 848 4.35 -37.36 142.83
C PRO A 848 4.08 -36.07 143.62
N THR A 849 3.54 -36.15 144.85
CA THR A 849 3.27 -34.98 145.73
C THR A 849 4.42 -34.61 146.66
N SER A 850 5.52 -35.37 146.66
CA SER A 850 6.73 -35.02 147.41
C SER A 850 7.44 -33.80 146.80
N ARG A 851 8.29 -33.13 147.59
CA ARG A 851 9.06 -31.97 147.11
C ARG A 851 9.98 -32.37 145.95
N ALA A 852 10.27 -31.45 145.04
CA ALA A 852 11.09 -31.72 143.85
C ALA A 852 12.42 -32.39 144.21
N ASP A 853 13.14 -31.84 145.18
CA ASP A 853 14.42 -32.39 145.66
C ASP A 853 14.31 -33.82 146.23
N GLU A 854 13.16 -34.20 146.79
CA GLU A 854 12.91 -35.57 147.29
C GLU A 854 12.58 -36.54 146.16
N ARG A 855 11.86 -36.07 145.13
CA ARG A 855 11.55 -36.86 143.93
C ARG A 855 12.79 -37.11 143.10
N ASP A 856 13.63 -36.10 142.90
CA ASP A 856 14.88 -36.23 142.14
C ASP A 856 15.85 -37.16 142.85
N LYS A 857 15.99 -37.02 144.18
CA LYS A 857 16.76 -37.98 144.98
C LYS A 857 16.21 -39.40 144.87
N PHE A 858 14.89 -39.58 144.90
CA PHE A 858 14.29 -40.90 144.72
C PHE A 858 14.61 -41.47 143.33
N ILE A 859 14.45 -40.68 142.27
CA ILE A 859 14.74 -41.10 140.90
C ILE A 859 16.22 -41.45 140.75
N ASP A 860 17.14 -40.61 141.25
CA ASP A 860 18.58 -40.86 141.20
C ASP A 860 18.98 -42.11 141.99
N ASP A 861 18.39 -42.34 143.16
CA ASP A 861 18.59 -43.56 143.94
C ASP A 861 18.08 -44.80 143.20
N LYS A 862 16.92 -44.72 142.53
CA LYS A 862 16.38 -45.81 141.71
C LYS A 862 17.19 -46.05 140.44
N ILE A 863 17.69 -45.00 139.80
CA ILE A 863 18.62 -45.10 138.68
C ILE A 863 19.91 -45.79 139.13
N ARG A 864 20.45 -45.43 140.31
CA ARG A 864 21.61 -46.13 140.88
C ARG A 864 21.31 -47.61 141.10
N GLN A 865 20.16 -47.93 141.71
CA GLN A 865 19.74 -49.31 141.92
C GLN A 865 19.56 -50.08 140.61
N ILE A 866 18.99 -49.48 139.56
CA ILE A 866 18.88 -50.11 138.23
C ILE A 866 20.25 -50.42 137.65
N LYS A 867 21.18 -49.46 137.69
CA LYS A 867 22.55 -49.64 137.18
C LYS A 867 23.32 -50.70 137.96
N GLU A 868 23.06 -50.85 139.26
CA GLU A 868 23.63 -51.90 140.10
C GLU A 868 22.97 -53.27 139.84
N THR A 869 21.68 -53.31 139.52
CA THR A 869 20.90 -54.55 139.37
C THR A 869 21.06 -55.19 137.99
N TYR A 870 21.05 -54.37 136.93
CA TYR A 870 21.11 -54.85 135.56
C TYR A 870 22.50 -54.63 134.97
N SER A 871 23.23 -55.73 134.76
CA SER A 871 24.55 -55.70 134.11
C SER A 871 24.49 -55.44 132.61
N ARG A 872 23.33 -55.62 131.98
CA ARG A 872 23.10 -55.32 130.57
C ARG A 872 22.89 -53.83 130.34
N GLU A 873 23.68 -53.24 129.46
CA GLU A 873 23.66 -51.81 129.14
C GLU A 873 22.37 -51.38 128.45
N ASP A 874 21.81 -52.22 127.56
CA ASP A 874 20.54 -51.93 126.87
C ASP A 874 19.36 -51.84 127.83
N ILE A 875 19.30 -52.77 128.79
CA ILE A 875 18.24 -52.80 129.82
C ILE A 875 18.43 -51.67 130.83
N SER A 876 19.64 -51.50 131.38
CA SER A 876 19.89 -50.50 132.42
C SER A 876 19.72 -49.06 131.91
N SER A 877 20.18 -48.78 130.69
CA SER A 877 20.02 -47.47 130.04
C SER A 877 18.56 -47.19 129.71
N TYR A 878 17.87 -48.17 129.10
CA TYR A 878 16.45 -48.04 128.80
C TYR A 878 15.60 -47.84 130.05
N LEU A 879 15.78 -48.66 131.11
CA LEU A 879 15.04 -48.52 132.36
C LEU A 879 15.35 -47.20 133.08
N THR A 880 16.58 -46.70 132.98
CA THR A 880 16.96 -45.37 133.50
C THR A 880 16.16 -44.26 132.81
N TRP A 881 16.06 -44.30 131.49
CA TRP A 881 15.26 -43.35 130.72
C TRP A 881 13.76 -43.52 131.00
N ALA A 882 13.28 -44.76 130.98
CA ALA A 882 11.87 -45.08 131.21
C ALA A 882 11.39 -44.70 132.61
N ILE A 883 12.21 -44.81 133.67
CA ILE A 883 11.84 -44.29 135.01
C ILE A 883 11.66 -42.78 134.99
N ARG A 884 12.56 -42.04 134.34
CA ARG A 884 12.45 -40.59 134.23
C ARG A 884 11.17 -40.20 133.49
N GLU A 885 10.92 -40.85 132.36
CA GLU A 885 9.72 -40.62 131.55
C GLU A 885 8.43 -40.99 132.30
N LEU A 886 8.40 -42.13 133.01
CA LEU A 886 7.24 -42.54 133.82
C LEU A 886 7.01 -41.59 135.00
N ALA A 887 8.08 -41.17 135.70
CA ALA A 887 7.97 -40.22 136.79
C ALA A 887 7.45 -38.85 136.30
N GLN A 888 7.98 -38.38 135.17
CA GLN A 888 7.59 -37.13 134.55
C GLN A 888 6.14 -37.18 134.06
N THR A 889 5.74 -38.26 133.39
CA THR A 889 4.34 -38.43 132.96
C THR A 889 3.36 -38.60 134.13
N MET A 890 3.74 -39.22 135.25
CA MET A 890 2.93 -39.25 136.48
C MET A 890 2.78 -37.86 137.14
N ILE A 891 3.76 -36.97 136.95
CA ILE A 891 3.68 -35.56 137.38
C ILE A 891 2.76 -34.77 136.44
N GLU A 892 2.94 -34.93 135.12
CA GLU A 892 2.20 -34.18 134.10
C GLU A 892 0.72 -34.59 133.98
N THR A 893 0.40 -35.88 134.07
CA THR A 893 -0.99 -36.38 134.04
C THR A 893 -1.82 -35.88 135.22
N ARG A 894 -1.18 -35.44 136.31
CA ARG A 894 -1.86 -34.80 137.44
C ARG A 894 -1.82 -33.27 137.39
N GLY A 895 -0.85 -32.66 136.71
CA GLY A 895 -0.88 -31.22 136.37
C GLY A 895 -2.02 -30.83 135.41
N LYS A 896 -2.70 -31.82 134.82
CA LYS A 896 -3.90 -31.69 133.97
C LYS A 896 -5.17 -32.28 134.59
N ALA A 897 -5.17 -32.66 135.86
CA ALA A 897 -6.34 -33.20 136.60
C ALA A 897 -6.81 -32.24 137.70
#